data_AF-A0A3A5RK54-F1
#
_entry.id   AF-A0A3A5RK54-F1
#
_cell.length_a   1.000
_cell.length_b   1.000
_cell.length_c   1.000
_cell.angle_alpha   90.00
_cell.angle_beta   90.00
_cell.angle_gamma   90.00
#
_symmetry.space_group_name_H-M   'P 1'
#
loop_
_entity.id
_entity.type
_entity.pdbx_description
1 polymer ?
#
loop_
_entity_poly.entity_id
_entity_poly.type
_entity_poly.pdbx_seq_one_letter_code
_entity_poly.pdbx_strand_id
1 'polypeptide(L)'
;MYYLYNFLAVMLLIFFVLPYFIWRYFREKGFPRRFRQSMGFIRDDEIAAVAHQNCIWIHGASVGEIVATSPLVKEIRKAMPDAKILVSAVTTGGYNMAHQIIPEADAIIYFPLDMPFVSESFVKRIMPRIFMPVETELWPNFLRAIKRRRIPVMMVNGRISDKSVKSYRYLYGILDDMMGSVTRFCMQSSIDAEYIEHLGAEKRRIYITGNTKFDQTYAEVTPEDLKTYKEELGLYDDYPVIVAGSTHPTEEEKLFEAFTEVQKEFPRARLLIAPRKPGRTHEITRLAERFGLTVGLRSVLRDEKGQRPRYPVILIDTIGELGRIYAVGDVVFVGGSLINHGGHNVLEPAAHAKPIIVGPSMSNFKDSFSLLSKVGACVQIRDTKELTAMFLTILRDDALRKKMGDASIQVIRENRGAAVRTIGYLKELLRLTATESMVNTHYKISTRNINDEVSPRMRPGDAVTQYLIQLSHGEDNNVLDWLVLSLLRVLSVLYEVGVRLKLSCYNHHLLPTTKLDCCVISIGNITVGGTGKTPTAQKVALMIRDMGYRVVILNRGYRSHWQEKIGVVSDGKKIYMTAYEAGDEAFLMAKQLPGIPVVIGKERAITGQYAVDKFKAEVIILDDGYQHWQLHRDLDVVLVDTLNMFGNGSILPRGTLREPLKNLSRADLFLLTKCDQSSPISRATLCDQLHRYKPNAPIVESIHNPCAFIEIADWYKNDGSKALPLEALKGQEVMVFSAIGNPSSFEQTMAGEGLQIAEAIRYPDHHDYGMVEMQYIMERAISKRVTALVTTGKDAVKIPTEFIYLHREVPLYVLDMEIQITSGEEAFVKTITTAIEKENKRQ
;
A
#
# COMPACT_ATOMS: atom_id res chain seq x y z
N MET A 1 17.18 -2.64 -16.56
CA MET A 1 15.88 -2.25 -17.14
C MET A 1 15.35 -0.92 -16.60
N TYR A 2 15.17 -0.72 -15.28
CA TYR A 2 14.68 0.58 -14.74
C TYR A 2 15.53 1.80 -15.12
N TYR A 3 16.86 1.71 -15.09
CA TYR A 3 17.73 2.82 -15.51
C TYR A 3 17.54 3.17 -16.98
N LEU A 4 17.35 2.16 -17.84
CA LEU A 4 17.08 2.35 -19.26
C LEU A 4 15.71 2.99 -19.48
N TYR A 5 14.67 2.51 -18.75
CA TYR A 5 13.34 3.12 -18.76
C TYR A 5 13.41 4.60 -18.36
N ASN A 6 14.08 4.92 -17.26
CA ASN A 6 14.22 6.31 -16.79
C ASN A 6 15.00 7.18 -17.76
N PHE A 7 16.10 6.67 -18.33
CA PHE A 7 16.87 7.38 -19.34
C PHE A 7 15.99 7.72 -20.55
N LEU A 8 15.25 6.74 -21.08
CA LEU A 8 14.33 6.94 -22.20
C LEU A 8 13.18 7.89 -21.84
N ALA A 9 12.62 7.80 -20.62
CA ALA A 9 11.58 8.68 -20.14
C ALA A 9 12.05 10.13 -20.03
N VAL A 10 13.27 10.37 -19.53
CA VAL A 10 13.90 11.70 -19.49
C VAL A 10 14.11 12.25 -20.90
N MET A 11 14.64 11.44 -21.83
CA MET A 11 14.82 11.86 -23.22
C MET A 11 13.48 12.20 -23.89
N LEU A 12 12.46 11.36 -23.71
CA LEU A 12 11.11 11.62 -24.21
C LEU A 12 10.53 12.91 -23.63
N LEU A 13 10.72 13.13 -22.32
CA LEU A 13 10.26 14.32 -21.63
C LEU A 13 10.89 15.58 -22.23
N ILE A 14 12.22 15.61 -22.36
CA ILE A 14 12.96 16.80 -22.81
C ILE A 14 12.70 17.10 -24.28
N PHE A 15 12.77 16.09 -25.16
CA PHE A 15 12.74 16.31 -26.60
C PHE A 15 11.33 16.39 -27.20
N PHE A 16 10.33 15.75 -26.58
CA PHE A 16 8.99 15.65 -27.16
C PHE A 16 7.90 16.22 -26.25
N VAL A 17 7.84 15.78 -25.00
CA VAL A 17 6.73 16.16 -24.09
C VAL A 17 6.83 17.62 -23.69
N LEU A 18 8.01 18.11 -23.30
CA LEU A 18 8.20 19.47 -22.81
C LEU A 18 7.92 20.52 -23.91
N PRO A 19 8.45 20.41 -25.15
CA PRO A 19 8.09 21.33 -26.23
C PRO A 19 6.59 21.33 -26.54
N TYR A 20 5.98 20.14 -26.57
CA TYR A 20 4.53 20.00 -26.80
C TYR A 20 3.70 20.60 -25.66
N PHE A 21 4.13 20.40 -24.41
CA PHE A 21 3.46 20.95 -23.22
C PHE A 21 3.61 22.47 -23.15
N ILE A 22 4.78 23.02 -23.48
CA ILE A 22 4.99 24.47 -23.59
C ILE A 22 4.08 25.06 -24.67
N TRP A 23 3.98 24.43 -25.84
CA TRP A 23 3.08 24.88 -26.90
C TRP A 23 1.60 24.89 -26.46
N ARG A 24 1.13 23.85 -25.75
CA ARG A 24 -0.24 23.80 -25.20
C ARG A 24 -0.46 24.76 -24.05
N TYR A 25 0.56 25.00 -23.21
CA TYR A 25 0.51 25.92 -22.07
C TYR A 25 0.01 27.30 -22.49
N PHE A 26 0.45 27.80 -23.65
CA PHE A 26 0.05 29.11 -24.16
C PHE A 26 -1.24 29.10 -25.00
N ARG A 27 -1.72 27.94 -25.44
CA ARG A 27 -2.87 27.83 -26.37
C ARG A 27 -4.16 27.32 -25.73
N GLU A 28 -4.08 26.56 -24.64
CA GLU A 28 -5.23 25.86 -24.08
C GLU A 28 -5.58 26.32 -22.66
N LYS A 29 -6.84 26.74 -22.47
CA LYS A 29 -7.37 27.07 -21.15
C LYS A 29 -7.33 25.85 -20.23
N GLY A 30 -6.80 26.01 -19.02
CA GLY A 30 -6.69 24.96 -18.00
C GLY A 30 -5.42 24.09 -18.10
N PHE A 31 -4.70 24.12 -19.24
CA PHE A 31 -3.45 23.39 -19.40
C PHE A 31 -2.33 23.83 -18.44
N PRO A 32 -2.17 25.13 -18.09
CA PRO A 32 -1.19 25.56 -17.10
C PRO A 32 -1.31 24.83 -15.74
N ARG A 33 -2.53 24.59 -15.27
CA ARG A 33 -2.78 23.84 -14.03
C ARG A 33 -2.34 22.39 -14.17
N ARG A 34 -2.70 21.74 -15.28
CA ARG A 34 -2.28 20.37 -15.60
C ARG A 34 -0.76 20.26 -15.60
N PHE A 35 -0.09 21.15 -16.33
CA PHE A 35 1.36 21.15 -16.44
C PHE A 35 2.03 21.27 -15.06
N ARG A 36 1.61 22.26 -14.26
CA ARG A 36 2.14 22.49 -12.92
C ARG A 36 1.97 21.26 -12.01
N GLN A 37 0.75 20.74 -11.91
CA GLN A 37 0.48 19.60 -11.03
C GLN A 37 1.24 18.36 -11.50
N SER A 38 1.15 17.98 -12.78
CA SER A 38 1.82 16.78 -13.30
C SER A 38 3.35 16.81 -13.19
N MET A 39 3.97 17.99 -13.05
CA MET A 39 5.41 18.16 -12.83
C MET A 39 5.85 18.07 -11.36
N GLY A 40 4.94 17.87 -10.39
CA GLY A 40 5.28 17.83 -8.96
C GLY A 40 4.83 19.03 -8.16
N PHE A 41 4.46 20.14 -8.82
CA PHE A 41 4.23 21.42 -8.16
C PHE A 41 2.78 21.59 -7.70
N ILE A 42 2.24 20.63 -6.94
CA ILE A 42 0.92 20.76 -6.30
C ILE A 42 0.99 21.78 -5.15
N ARG A 43 -0.03 22.62 -4.98
CA ARG A 43 -0.11 23.53 -3.83
C ARG A 43 -0.76 22.84 -2.64
N ASP A 44 -0.40 23.22 -1.42
CA ASP A 44 -0.90 22.57 -0.21
C ASP A 44 -2.41 22.73 -0.03
N ASP A 45 -2.99 23.84 -0.48
CA ASP A 45 -4.45 24.06 -0.48
C ASP A 45 -5.21 23.08 -1.38
N GLU A 46 -4.59 22.57 -2.45
CA GLU A 46 -5.23 21.64 -3.38
C GLU A 46 -5.31 20.21 -2.83
N ILE A 47 -4.50 19.88 -1.82
CA ILE A 47 -4.45 18.54 -1.20
C ILE A 47 -4.70 18.56 0.30
N ALA A 48 -5.00 19.72 0.90
CA ALA A 48 -5.16 19.87 2.35
C ALA A 48 -6.17 18.89 2.96
N ALA A 49 -7.24 18.58 2.24
CA ALA A 49 -8.28 17.66 2.70
C ALA A 49 -7.85 16.17 2.73
N VAL A 50 -6.75 15.81 2.06
CA VAL A 50 -6.33 14.42 1.83
C VAL A 50 -4.88 14.13 2.24
N ALA A 51 -4.01 15.15 2.28
CA ALA A 51 -2.59 15.00 2.59
C ALA A 51 -2.38 14.48 4.02
N HIS A 52 -1.71 13.33 4.15
CA HIS A 52 -1.50 12.64 5.43
C HIS A 52 -2.79 12.28 6.19
N GLN A 53 -3.95 12.29 5.51
CA GLN A 53 -5.26 11.96 6.10
C GLN A 53 -5.68 10.51 5.78
N ASN A 54 -4.73 9.62 5.49
CA ASN A 54 -4.98 8.20 5.15
C ASN A 54 -6.03 8.03 4.04
N CYS A 55 -5.98 8.87 3.00
CA CYS A 55 -7.00 8.86 1.96
C CYS A 55 -6.96 7.60 1.08
N ILE A 56 -8.10 7.26 0.50
CA ILE A 56 -8.23 6.29 -0.59
C ILE A 56 -7.99 7.05 -1.90
N TRP A 57 -6.89 6.73 -2.60
CA TRP A 57 -6.54 7.38 -3.85
C TRP A 57 -6.94 6.52 -5.04
N ILE A 58 -7.91 6.98 -5.83
CA ILE A 58 -8.39 6.32 -7.06
C ILE A 58 -7.91 7.09 -8.29
N HIS A 59 -7.38 6.39 -9.28
CA HIS A 59 -6.83 7.01 -10.49
C HIS A 59 -7.51 6.49 -11.75
N GLY A 60 -8.16 7.40 -12.50
CA GLY A 60 -8.61 7.15 -13.87
C GLY A 60 -8.04 8.20 -14.83
N ALA A 61 -7.22 7.80 -15.79
CA ALA A 61 -6.48 8.67 -16.69
C ALA A 61 -7.38 9.42 -17.70
N SER A 62 -8.42 8.74 -18.21
CA SER A 62 -9.30 9.23 -19.27
C SER A 62 -10.74 9.48 -18.82
N VAL A 63 -11.56 10.09 -19.68
CA VAL A 63 -13.01 10.26 -19.41
C VAL A 63 -13.70 8.91 -19.18
N GLY A 64 -13.36 7.88 -19.97
CA GLY A 64 -13.98 6.55 -19.85
C GLY A 64 -13.67 5.87 -18.52
N GLU A 65 -12.45 6.05 -17.99
CA GLU A 65 -12.05 5.50 -16.69
C GLU A 65 -12.63 6.31 -15.52
N ILE A 66 -12.77 7.62 -15.67
CA ILE A 66 -13.46 8.46 -14.67
C ILE A 66 -14.93 8.07 -14.55
N VAL A 67 -15.59 7.73 -15.66
CA VAL A 67 -16.96 7.17 -15.63
C VAL A 67 -17.00 5.84 -14.86
N ALA A 68 -16.00 4.98 -15.03
CA ALA A 68 -15.88 3.74 -14.24
C ALA A 68 -15.54 3.98 -12.75
N THR A 69 -14.93 5.13 -12.43
CA THR A 69 -14.54 5.54 -11.07
C THR A 69 -15.74 6.03 -10.26
N SER A 70 -16.68 6.75 -10.87
CA SER A 70 -17.81 7.39 -10.17
C SER A 70 -18.63 6.40 -9.30
N PRO A 71 -19.05 5.22 -9.80
CA PRO A 71 -19.78 4.25 -8.97
C PRO A 71 -18.96 3.72 -7.78
N LEU A 72 -17.64 3.55 -7.95
CA LEU A 72 -16.75 3.12 -6.87
C LEU A 72 -16.68 4.17 -5.76
N VAL A 73 -16.53 5.44 -6.12
CA VAL A 73 -16.47 6.54 -5.13
C VAL A 73 -17.78 6.64 -4.33
N LYS A 74 -18.93 6.51 -5.00
CA LYS A 74 -20.25 6.51 -4.34
C LYS A 74 -20.39 5.37 -3.34
N GLU A 75 -20.04 4.15 -3.74
CA GLU A 75 -20.10 2.99 -2.85
C GLU A 75 -19.08 3.07 -1.71
N ILE A 76 -17.89 3.65 -1.93
CA ILE A 76 -16.92 3.92 -0.86
C ILE A 76 -17.51 4.91 0.15
N ARG A 77 -18.05 6.05 -0.30
CA ARG A 77 -18.64 7.05 0.59
C ARG A 77 -19.80 6.47 1.40
N LYS A 78 -20.63 5.61 0.80
CA LYS A 78 -21.71 4.90 1.48
C LYS A 78 -21.19 3.91 2.52
N ALA A 79 -20.17 3.14 2.16
CA ALA A 79 -19.67 2.04 2.99
C ALA A 79 -18.66 2.47 4.06
N MET A 80 -18.04 3.65 3.89
CA MET A 80 -17.02 4.27 4.74
C MET A 80 -17.19 5.81 4.75
N PRO A 81 -18.19 6.36 5.46
CA PRO A 81 -18.53 7.79 5.39
C PRO A 81 -17.39 8.75 5.71
N ASP A 82 -16.52 8.39 6.66
CA ASP A 82 -15.41 9.23 7.12
C ASP A 82 -14.13 9.12 6.27
N ALA A 83 -14.10 8.21 5.30
CA ALA A 83 -12.91 8.01 4.48
C ALA A 83 -12.66 9.24 3.58
N LYS A 84 -11.42 9.73 3.59
CA LYS A 84 -10.98 10.75 2.63
C LYS A 84 -10.73 10.13 1.27
N ILE A 85 -11.29 10.73 0.21
CA ILE A 85 -11.21 10.20 -1.16
C ILE A 85 -10.48 11.19 -2.06
N LEU A 86 -9.39 10.75 -2.66
CA LEU A 86 -8.64 11.49 -3.67
C LEU A 86 -8.88 10.85 -5.04
N VAL A 87 -9.31 11.65 -6.03
CA VAL A 87 -9.41 11.21 -7.43
C VAL A 87 -8.36 11.91 -8.27
N SER A 88 -7.69 11.17 -9.17
CA SER A 88 -6.74 11.77 -10.12
C SER A 88 -7.00 11.40 -11.56
N ALA A 89 -6.74 12.34 -12.48
CA ALA A 89 -6.85 12.14 -13.92
C ALA A 89 -5.61 12.61 -14.69
N VAL A 90 -5.36 12.07 -15.89
CA VAL A 90 -4.27 12.53 -16.77
C VAL A 90 -4.77 13.59 -17.75
N THR A 91 -5.92 13.35 -18.37
CA THR A 91 -6.48 14.21 -19.40
C THR A 91 -7.30 15.36 -18.81
N THR A 92 -7.28 16.52 -19.47
CA THR A 92 -8.17 17.66 -19.12
C THR A 92 -9.65 17.28 -19.18
N GLY A 93 -10.04 16.43 -20.13
CA GLY A 93 -11.39 15.88 -20.23
C GLY A 93 -11.76 15.03 -19.01
N GLY A 94 -10.90 14.10 -18.60
CA GLY A 94 -11.11 13.27 -17.41
C GLY A 94 -11.18 14.11 -16.13
N TYR A 95 -10.29 15.08 -15.96
CA TYR A 95 -10.26 15.98 -14.80
C TYR A 95 -11.57 16.79 -14.66
N ASN A 96 -12.04 17.37 -15.77
CA ASN A 96 -13.30 18.13 -15.79
C ASN A 96 -14.51 17.21 -15.55
N MET A 97 -14.51 16.01 -16.14
CA MET A 97 -15.56 15.02 -15.92
C MET A 97 -15.62 14.61 -14.44
N ALA A 98 -14.48 14.40 -13.80
CA ALA A 98 -14.41 14.02 -12.38
C ALA A 98 -15.10 15.08 -11.49
N HIS A 99 -14.86 16.37 -11.74
CA HIS A 99 -15.54 17.47 -11.02
C HIS A 99 -17.05 17.50 -11.26
N GLN A 100 -17.53 16.99 -12.40
CA GLN A 100 -18.95 16.99 -12.75
C GLN A 100 -19.71 15.79 -12.15
N ILE A 101 -19.10 14.60 -12.15
CA ILE A 101 -19.82 13.34 -11.84
C ILE A 101 -19.39 12.70 -10.51
N ILE A 102 -18.40 13.27 -9.81
CA ILE A 102 -17.87 12.75 -8.54
C ILE A 102 -17.82 13.87 -7.48
N PRO A 103 -18.98 14.45 -7.08
CA PRO A 103 -19.02 15.47 -6.02
C PRO A 103 -18.59 14.94 -4.65
N GLU A 104 -18.57 13.62 -4.45
CA GLU A 104 -18.22 12.97 -3.19
C GLU A 104 -16.70 12.86 -2.94
N ALA A 105 -15.86 13.23 -3.91
CA ALA A 105 -14.40 13.25 -3.75
C ALA A 105 -13.96 14.47 -2.94
N ASP A 106 -13.11 14.26 -1.92
CA ASP A 106 -12.57 15.35 -1.08
C ASP A 106 -11.53 16.21 -1.82
N ALA A 107 -10.83 15.62 -2.79
CA ALA A 107 -9.90 16.33 -3.66
C ALA A 107 -9.81 15.67 -5.05
N ILE A 108 -9.59 16.49 -6.08
CA ILE A 108 -9.38 16.04 -7.47
C ILE A 108 -8.13 16.71 -8.04
N ILE A 109 -7.17 15.90 -8.51
CA ILE A 109 -5.87 16.39 -9.01
C ILE A 109 -5.52 15.80 -10.39
N TYR A 110 -4.52 16.38 -11.05
CA TYR A 110 -3.85 15.74 -12.16
C TYR A 110 -2.82 14.73 -11.65
N PHE A 111 -2.75 13.57 -12.29
CA PHE A 111 -1.78 12.53 -11.96
C PHE A 111 -0.34 12.98 -12.31
N PRO A 112 0.68 12.58 -11.54
CA PRO A 112 2.08 12.93 -11.82
C PRO A 112 2.57 12.29 -13.12
N LEU A 113 3.54 12.93 -13.77
CA LEU A 113 4.37 12.25 -14.75
C LEU A 113 5.18 11.16 -14.06
N ASP A 114 5.34 10.00 -14.72
CA ASP A 114 6.04 8.84 -14.15
C ASP A 114 7.56 8.98 -14.13
N MET A 115 8.02 10.05 -13.50
CA MET A 115 9.41 10.37 -13.25
C MET A 115 9.76 10.02 -11.81
N PRO A 116 10.95 9.46 -11.53
CA PRO A 116 11.30 9.02 -10.18
C PRO A 116 11.06 10.08 -9.10
N PHE A 117 11.50 11.32 -9.33
CA PHE A 117 11.40 12.42 -8.36
C PHE A 117 9.97 12.99 -8.23
N VAL A 118 9.19 13.00 -9.32
CA VAL A 118 7.82 13.51 -9.29
C VAL A 118 6.90 12.52 -8.58
N SER A 119 6.98 11.24 -8.94
CA SER A 119 6.21 10.18 -8.32
C SER A 119 6.51 10.07 -6.82
N GLU A 120 7.79 10.11 -6.43
CA GLU A 120 8.21 10.09 -5.02
C GLU A 120 7.63 11.28 -4.23
N SER A 121 7.69 12.49 -4.80
CA SER A 121 7.15 13.71 -4.19
C SER A 121 5.64 13.61 -3.93
N PHE A 122 4.87 13.15 -4.92
CA PHE A 122 3.43 12.97 -4.78
C PHE A 122 3.06 11.99 -3.68
N VAL A 123 3.68 10.80 -3.70
CA VAL A 123 3.37 9.76 -2.71
C VAL A 123 3.78 10.21 -1.31
N LYS A 124 4.93 10.89 -1.15
CA LYS A 124 5.40 11.43 0.14
C LYS A 124 4.47 12.50 0.72
N ARG A 125 3.90 13.37 -0.13
CA ARG A 125 3.00 14.46 0.31
C ARG A 125 1.57 14.00 0.57
N ILE A 126 1.09 13.00 -0.16
CA ILE A 126 -0.27 12.51 -0.01
C ILE A 126 -0.33 11.42 1.07
N MET A 127 0.64 10.50 1.10
CA MET A 127 0.67 9.32 1.97
C MET A 127 -0.70 8.60 2.01
N PRO A 128 -1.19 8.10 0.86
CA PRO A 128 -2.49 7.44 0.80
C PRO A 128 -2.49 6.13 1.57
N ARG A 129 -3.65 5.75 2.11
CA ARG A 129 -3.85 4.44 2.76
C ARG A 129 -3.83 3.30 1.74
N ILE A 130 -4.30 3.58 0.53
CA ILE A 130 -4.34 2.64 -0.59
C ILE A 130 -4.35 3.42 -1.92
N PHE A 131 -3.72 2.84 -2.94
CA PHE A 131 -3.81 3.33 -4.32
C PHE A 131 -4.63 2.37 -5.19
N MET A 132 -5.59 2.91 -5.94
CA MET A 132 -6.53 2.17 -6.77
C MET A 132 -6.47 2.65 -8.22
N PRO A 133 -5.58 2.08 -9.06
CA PRO A 133 -5.59 2.36 -10.49
C PRO A 133 -6.81 1.71 -11.16
N VAL A 134 -7.52 2.47 -11.99
CA VAL A 134 -8.66 2.01 -12.77
C VAL A 134 -8.18 1.48 -14.11
N GLU A 135 -8.67 0.32 -14.54
CA GLU A 135 -8.19 -0.37 -15.75
C GLU A 135 -6.65 -0.60 -15.67
N THR A 136 -5.90 -0.44 -16.75
CA THR A 136 -4.45 -0.80 -16.81
C THR A 136 -3.52 0.42 -16.66
N GLU A 137 -3.75 1.23 -15.64
CA GLU A 137 -2.92 2.40 -15.31
C GLU A 137 -1.76 2.03 -14.37
N LEU A 138 -0.85 1.19 -14.89
CA LEU A 138 0.32 0.71 -14.15
C LEU A 138 1.58 1.49 -14.55
N TRP A 139 2.09 2.30 -13.62
CA TRP A 139 3.20 3.23 -13.85
C TRP A 139 4.46 2.81 -13.05
N PRO A 140 5.58 2.41 -13.69
CA PRO A 140 6.73 1.82 -13.02
C PRO A 140 7.31 2.64 -11.87
N ASN A 141 7.59 3.94 -12.08
CA ASN A 141 8.21 4.75 -11.02
C ASN A 141 7.22 5.06 -9.88
N PHE A 142 5.95 5.27 -10.21
CA PHE A 142 4.88 5.50 -9.25
C PHE A 142 4.60 4.26 -8.38
N LEU A 143 4.44 3.09 -8.98
CA LEU A 143 4.27 1.84 -8.25
C LEU A 143 5.49 1.54 -7.37
N ARG A 144 6.70 1.87 -7.83
CA ARG A 144 7.90 1.77 -6.98
C ARG A 144 7.87 2.71 -5.78
N ALA A 145 7.42 3.96 -5.97
CA ALA A 145 7.28 4.94 -4.88
C ALA A 145 6.22 4.51 -3.84
N ILE A 146 5.13 3.91 -4.30
CA ILE A 146 4.07 3.31 -3.48
C ILE A 146 4.58 2.09 -2.71
N LYS A 147 5.25 1.16 -3.39
CA LYS A 147 5.82 -0.08 -2.82
C LYS A 147 6.87 0.21 -1.75
N ARG A 148 7.74 1.21 -1.95
CA ARG A 148 8.74 1.65 -0.95
C ARG A 148 8.10 2.03 0.38
N ARG A 149 6.95 2.69 0.34
CA ARG A 149 6.18 3.12 1.51
C ARG A 149 5.18 2.05 2.01
N ARG A 150 5.23 0.85 1.44
CA ARG A 150 4.34 -0.28 1.80
C ARG A 150 2.86 0.06 1.66
N ILE A 151 2.53 0.97 0.75
CA ILE A 151 1.14 1.33 0.46
C ILE A 151 0.56 0.23 -0.43
N PRO A 152 -0.58 -0.39 -0.06
CA PRO A 152 -1.21 -1.41 -0.89
C PRO A 152 -1.76 -0.84 -2.19
N VAL A 153 -1.75 -1.66 -3.24
CA VAL A 153 -2.32 -1.32 -4.54
C VAL A 153 -3.41 -2.30 -4.91
N MET A 154 -4.56 -1.77 -5.30
CA MET A 154 -5.71 -2.56 -5.76
C MET A 154 -6.16 -2.06 -7.12
N MET A 155 -5.77 -2.77 -8.18
CA MET A 155 -6.26 -2.49 -9.52
C MET A 155 -7.77 -2.79 -9.57
N VAL A 156 -8.56 -1.84 -10.03
CA VAL A 156 -10.02 -1.94 -10.08
C VAL A 156 -10.55 -1.77 -11.49
N ASN A 157 -11.69 -2.41 -11.77
CA ASN A 157 -12.26 -2.46 -13.11
C ASN A 157 -11.21 -2.88 -14.15
N GLY A 158 -10.32 -3.80 -13.77
CA GLY A 158 -9.10 -4.15 -14.50
C GLY A 158 -9.40 -4.79 -15.83
N ARG A 159 -8.68 -4.36 -16.87
CA ARG A 159 -8.92 -4.82 -18.24
C ARG A 159 -7.65 -4.84 -19.06
N ILE A 160 -7.36 -5.98 -19.69
CA ILE A 160 -6.17 -6.13 -20.54
C ILE A 160 -6.57 -6.72 -21.90
N SER A 161 -5.99 -6.16 -22.96
CA SER A 161 -6.19 -6.69 -24.31
C SER A 161 -5.11 -7.70 -24.68
N ASP A 162 -5.43 -8.68 -25.53
CA ASP A 162 -4.46 -9.64 -26.10
C ASP A 162 -3.27 -8.93 -26.79
N LYS A 163 -3.53 -7.77 -27.43
CA LYS A 163 -2.46 -6.95 -28.01
C LYS A 163 -1.50 -6.43 -26.94
N SER A 164 -2.03 -5.97 -25.80
CA SER A 164 -1.22 -5.54 -24.66
C SER A 164 -0.39 -6.70 -24.13
N VAL A 165 -0.97 -7.90 -23.99
CA VAL A 165 -0.22 -9.09 -23.54
C VAL A 165 1.01 -9.34 -24.43
N LYS A 166 0.83 -9.31 -25.75
CA LYS A 166 1.91 -9.52 -26.74
C LYS A 166 3.02 -8.46 -26.65
N SER A 167 2.67 -7.19 -26.47
CA SER A 167 3.65 -6.10 -26.36
C SER A 167 4.40 -6.10 -25.02
N TYR A 168 3.72 -6.42 -23.91
CA TYR A 168 4.30 -6.37 -22.57
C TYR A 168 5.26 -7.53 -22.30
N ARG A 169 5.17 -8.64 -23.05
CA ARG A 169 6.14 -9.75 -22.95
C ARG A 169 7.59 -9.32 -23.16
N TYR A 170 7.87 -8.25 -23.90
CA TYR A 170 9.26 -7.79 -24.10
C TYR A 170 9.84 -7.01 -22.91
N LEU A 171 9.04 -6.73 -21.87
CA LEU A 171 9.40 -5.89 -20.72
C LEU A 171 9.58 -6.71 -19.41
N TYR A 172 9.86 -8.01 -19.50
CA TYR A 172 9.84 -8.98 -18.38
C TYR A 172 10.31 -8.43 -17.02
N GLY A 173 11.51 -7.86 -16.94
CA GLY A 173 12.07 -7.42 -15.64
C GLY A 173 11.39 -6.20 -14.99
N ILE A 174 10.73 -5.33 -15.77
CA ILE A 174 9.93 -4.22 -15.21
C ILE A 174 8.51 -4.71 -14.92
N LEU A 175 7.99 -5.56 -15.81
CA LEU A 175 6.65 -6.13 -15.68
C LEU A 175 6.50 -6.95 -14.40
N ASP A 176 7.45 -7.83 -14.10
CA ASP A 176 7.45 -8.65 -12.89
C ASP A 176 7.43 -7.80 -11.61
N ASP A 177 8.24 -6.73 -11.57
CA ASP A 177 8.26 -5.81 -10.43
C ASP A 177 6.95 -5.00 -10.30
N MET A 178 6.36 -4.58 -11.42
CA MET A 178 5.05 -3.91 -11.44
C MET A 178 3.94 -4.84 -10.95
N MET A 179 3.87 -6.08 -11.47
CA MET A 179 2.87 -7.07 -11.04
C MET A 179 3.05 -7.42 -9.57
N GLY A 180 4.29 -7.57 -9.10
CA GLY A 180 4.60 -7.81 -7.70
C GLY A 180 4.26 -6.63 -6.78
N SER A 181 4.10 -5.42 -7.32
CA SER A 181 3.67 -4.22 -6.56
C SER A 181 2.16 -4.16 -6.35
N VAL A 182 1.37 -4.87 -7.15
CA VAL A 182 -0.09 -4.91 -7.03
C VAL A 182 -0.51 -6.01 -6.04
N THR A 183 -1.28 -5.60 -5.03
CA THR A 183 -1.75 -6.50 -3.96
C THR A 183 -3.01 -7.26 -4.38
N ARG A 184 -3.91 -6.61 -5.15
CA ARG A 184 -5.14 -7.21 -5.70
C ARG A 184 -5.44 -6.72 -7.10
N PHE A 185 -5.88 -7.64 -7.96
CA PHE A 185 -6.35 -7.38 -9.31
C PHE A 185 -7.84 -7.69 -9.41
N CYS A 186 -8.69 -6.66 -9.40
CA CYS A 186 -10.13 -6.78 -9.57
C CYS A 186 -10.50 -6.59 -11.05
N MET A 187 -10.70 -7.71 -11.74
CA MET A 187 -10.84 -7.78 -13.19
C MET A 187 -12.29 -7.75 -13.65
N GLN A 188 -12.52 -7.23 -14.86
CA GLN A 188 -13.85 -7.12 -15.46
C GLN A 188 -14.43 -8.49 -15.84
N SER A 189 -13.61 -9.41 -16.34
CA SER A 189 -14.05 -10.72 -16.83
C SER A 189 -13.04 -11.83 -16.50
N SER A 190 -13.45 -13.09 -16.69
CA SER A 190 -12.53 -14.24 -16.61
C SER A 190 -11.41 -14.17 -17.65
N ILE A 191 -11.70 -13.66 -18.84
CA ILE A 191 -10.70 -13.50 -19.92
C ILE A 191 -9.63 -12.48 -19.50
N ASP A 192 -10.05 -11.36 -18.89
CA ASP A 192 -9.10 -10.37 -18.38
C ASP A 192 -8.25 -10.95 -17.23
N ALA A 193 -8.85 -11.77 -16.37
CA ALA A 193 -8.16 -12.48 -15.30
C ALA A 193 -7.11 -13.47 -15.84
N GLU A 194 -7.44 -14.21 -16.90
CA GLU A 194 -6.47 -15.07 -17.58
C GLU A 194 -5.34 -14.23 -18.19
N TYR A 195 -5.64 -13.10 -18.85
CA TYR A 195 -4.60 -12.27 -19.45
C TYR A 195 -3.62 -11.67 -18.44
N ILE A 196 -4.10 -11.21 -17.28
CA ILE A 196 -3.20 -10.68 -16.24
C ILE A 196 -2.39 -11.80 -15.58
N GLU A 197 -2.96 -13.01 -15.42
CA GLU A 197 -2.23 -14.20 -14.95
C GLU A 197 -1.08 -14.56 -15.91
N HIS A 198 -1.33 -14.57 -17.22
CA HIS A 198 -0.30 -14.79 -18.24
C HIS A 198 0.78 -13.71 -18.28
N LEU A 199 0.49 -12.51 -17.79
CA LEU A 199 1.46 -11.42 -17.65
C LEU A 199 2.33 -11.51 -16.39
N GLY A 200 2.05 -12.47 -15.50
CA GLY A 200 2.85 -12.74 -14.30
C GLY A 200 2.16 -12.36 -12.98
N ALA A 201 0.88 -11.96 -12.99
CA ALA A 201 0.15 -11.78 -11.74
C ALA A 201 -0.12 -13.14 -11.05
N GLU A 202 0.13 -13.20 -9.75
CA GLU A 202 -0.13 -14.41 -8.96
C GLU A 202 -1.64 -14.69 -8.87
N LYS A 203 -2.08 -15.91 -9.21
CA LYS A 203 -3.48 -16.33 -9.21
C LYS A 203 -4.27 -15.96 -7.94
N ARG A 204 -3.65 -16.11 -6.76
CA ARG A 204 -4.26 -15.78 -5.45
C ARG A 204 -4.58 -14.28 -5.26
N ARG A 205 -4.05 -13.41 -6.12
CA ARG A 205 -4.27 -11.96 -6.08
C ARG A 205 -5.32 -11.50 -7.11
N ILE A 206 -5.84 -12.41 -7.95
CA ILE A 206 -6.74 -12.10 -9.05
C ILE A 206 -8.18 -12.43 -8.65
N TYR A 207 -9.07 -11.45 -8.79
CA TYR A 207 -10.47 -11.53 -8.43
C TYR A 207 -11.32 -11.00 -9.58
N ILE A 208 -12.42 -11.68 -9.92
CA ILE A 208 -13.35 -11.21 -10.96
C ILE A 208 -14.46 -10.42 -10.26
N THR A 209 -14.48 -9.11 -10.48
CA THR A 209 -15.48 -8.22 -9.87
C THR A 209 -16.56 -7.79 -10.85
N GLY A 210 -16.30 -7.82 -12.16
CA GLY A 210 -17.21 -7.27 -13.17
C GLY A 210 -16.84 -5.84 -13.56
N ASN A 211 -17.64 -5.26 -14.47
CA ASN A 211 -17.38 -3.94 -15.02
C ASN A 211 -18.22 -2.85 -14.32
N THR A 212 -17.55 -1.88 -13.69
CA THR A 212 -18.20 -0.85 -12.88
C THR A 212 -18.99 0.17 -13.70
N LYS A 213 -18.79 0.25 -15.02
CA LYS A 213 -19.55 1.15 -15.92
C LYS A 213 -21.04 0.81 -15.97
N PHE A 214 -21.41 -0.44 -15.67
CA PHE A 214 -22.81 -0.89 -15.60
C PHE A 214 -23.50 -0.54 -14.26
N ASP A 215 -22.71 -0.18 -13.25
CA ASP A 215 -23.20 0.25 -11.93
C ASP A 215 -23.49 1.76 -11.86
N GLN A 216 -23.37 2.45 -12.99
CA GLN A 216 -23.77 3.83 -13.06
C GLN A 216 -25.27 3.94 -12.70
N THR A 217 -25.59 4.89 -11.83
CA THR A 217 -26.98 5.23 -11.53
C THR A 217 -27.59 5.88 -12.76
N TYR A 218 -28.21 5.08 -13.63
CA TYR A 218 -29.07 5.59 -14.69
C TYR A 218 -30.31 6.19 -14.04
N ALA A 219 -30.86 7.25 -14.64
CA ALA A 219 -32.05 7.89 -14.08
C ALA A 219 -33.21 6.90 -14.10
N GLU A 220 -33.69 6.47 -12.93
CA GLU A 220 -34.92 5.68 -12.86
C GLU A 220 -36.09 6.59 -13.25
N VAL A 221 -36.98 6.05 -14.09
CA VAL A 221 -38.20 6.73 -14.54
C VAL A 221 -39.35 5.84 -14.15
N THR A 222 -40.15 6.30 -13.19
CA THR A 222 -41.37 5.61 -12.77
C THR A 222 -42.43 5.70 -13.89
N PRO A 223 -43.45 4.82 -13.91
CA PRO A 223 -44.58 4.95 -14.83
C PRO A 223 -45.26 6.34 -14.76
N GLU A 224 -45.31 6.92 -13.56
CA GLU A 224 -45.81 8.27 -13.31
C GLU A 224 -44.91 9.32 -13.97
N ASP A 225 -43.59 9.25 -13.76
CA ASP A 225 -42.62 10.16 -14.40
C ASP A 225 -42.70 10.07 -15.93
N LEU A 226 -42.81 8.85 -16.47
CA LEU A 226 -42.92 8.62 -17.92
C LEU A 226 -44.18 9.28 -18.48
N LYS A 227 -45.31 9.19 -17.76
CA LYS A 227 -46.56 9.86 -18.13
C LYS A 227 -46.39 11.37 -18.11
N THR A 228 -45.79 11.92 -17.05
CA THR A 228 -45.50 13.36 -16.95
C THR A 228 -44.59 13.82 -18.08
N TYR A 229 -43.51 13.11 -18.39
CA TYR A 229 -42.62 13.46 -19.51
C TYR A 229 -43.36 13.45 -20.84
N LYS A 230 -44.20 12.45 -21.09
CA LYS A 230 -45.03 12.41 -22.31
C LYS A 230 -45.97 13.62 -22.39
N GLU A 231 -46.68 13.94 -21.32
CA GLU A 231 -47.58 15.09 -21.25
C GLU A 231 -46.86 16.42 -21.49
N GLU A 232 -45.71 16.62 -20.84
CA GLU A 232 -44.91 17.85 -20.99
C GLU A 232 -44.26 17.99 -22.37
N LEU A 233 -44.04 16.87 -23.07
CA LEU A 233 -43.56 16.85 -24.46
C LEU A 233 -44.72 16.94 -25.46
N GLY A 234 -45.98 16.99 -25.01
CA GLY A 234 -47.15 16.99 -25.88
C GLY A 234 -47.40 15.67 -26.60
N LEU A 235 -46.88 14.57 -26.05
CA LEU A 235 -47.05 13.21 -26.55
C LEU A 235 -48.25 12.56 -25.86
N TYR A 236 -49.27 12.20 -26.63
CA TYR A 236 -50.48 11.56 -26.12
C TYR A 236 -50.58 10.16 -26.74
N ASP A 237 -51.52 9.94 -27.67
CA ASP A 237 -51.67 8.70 -28.45
C ASP A 237 -50.79 8.70 -29.71
N ASP A 238 -49.58 9.24 -29.58
CA ASP A 238 -48.60 9.33 -30.66
C ASP A 238 -47.75 8.05 -30.68
N TYR A 239 -47.73 7.39 -31.83
CA TYR A 239 -46.89 6.22 -32.08
C TYR A 239 -46.41 6.25 -33.53
N PRO A 240 -45.13 5.94 -33.78
CA PRO A 240 -44.06 5.69 -32.82
C PRO A 240 -43.31 6.96 -32.38
N VAL A 241 -42.66 6.90 -31.22
CA VAL A 241 -41.75 7.95 -30.73
C VAL A 241 -40.30 7.52 -30.96
N ILE A 242 -39.58 8.25 -31.81
CA ILE A 242 -38.15 8.04 -32.06
C ILE A 242 -37.35 9.04 -31.23
N VAL A 243 -36.36 8.57 -30.47
CA VAL A 243 -35.45 9.45 -29.71
C VAL A 243 -34.06 9.38 -30.32
N ALA A 244 -33.55 10.50 -30.83
CA ALA A 244 -32.18 10.65 -31.30
C ALA A 244 -31.37 11.46 -30.28
N GLY A 245 -30.51 10.76 -29.53
CA GLY A 245 -29.75 11.35 -28.44
C GLY A 245 -28.29 11.63 -28.78
N SER A 246 -27.76 12.76 -28.29
CA SER A 246 -26.38 13.21 -28.52
C SER A 246 -26.02 13.38 -30.00
N THR A 247 -26.93 13.95 -30.80
CA THR A 247 -26.70 14.18 -32.24
C THR A 247 -25.65 15.26 -32.51
N HIS A 248 -24.96 15.12 -33.65
CA HIS A 248 -23.96 16.05 -34.15
C HIS A 248 -24.34 16.61 -35.53
N PRO A 249 -23.71 17.74 -35.95
CA PRO A 249 -23.91 18.28 -37.29
C PRO A 249 -23.81 17.20 -38.36
N THR A 250 -24.68 17.28 -39.37
CA THR A 250 -24.90 16.30 -40.47
C THR A 250 -25.69 15.05 -40.12
N GLU A 251 -25.81 14.65 -38.84
CA GLU A 251 -26.66 13.52 -38.46
C GLU A 251 -28.14 13.91 -38.42
N GLU A 252 -28.45 15.15 -38.04
CA GLU A 252 -29.83 15.64 -37.97
C GLU A 252 -30.53 15.62 -39.34
N GLU A 253 -29.80 15.94 -40.42
CA GLU A 253 -30.33 15.92 -41.80
C GLU A 253 -30.76 14.50 -42.21
N LYS A 254 -29.91 13.51 -41.93
CA LYS A 254 -30.19 12.09 -42.19
C LYS A 254 -31.36 11.58 -41.35
N LEU A 255 -31.47 12.05 -40.11
CA LEU A 255 -32.60 11.71 -39.23
C LEU A 255 -33.92 12.28 -39.76
N PHE A 256 -33.93 13.51 -40.27
CA PHE A 256 -35.13 14.08 -40.90
C PHE A 256 -35.51 13.35 -42.18
N GLU A 257 -34.55 13.03 -43.05
CA GLU A 257 -34.78 12.21 -44.25
C GLU A 257 -35.43 10.87 -43.87
N ALA A 258 -34.84 10.13 -42.92
CA ALA A 258 -35.40 8.85 -42.46
C ALA A 258 -36.79 9.00 -41.81
N PHE A 259 -36.98 10.04 -41.01
CA PHE A 259 -38.24 10.28 -40.30
C PHE A 259 -39.40 10.63 -41.24
N THR A 260 -39.15 11.39 -42.32
CA THR A 260 -40.18 11.69 -43.32
C THR A 260 -40.70 10.42 -44.01
N GLU A 261 -39.83 9.42 -44.25
CA GLU A 261 -40.27 8.11 -44.74
C GLU A 261 -41.06 7.33 -43.70
N VAL A 262 -40.66 7.36 -42.42
CA VAL A 262 -41.43 6.76 -41.33
C VAL A 262 -42.82 7.38 -41.21
N GLN A 263 -42.95 8.70 -41.39
CA GLN A 263 -44.23 9.41 -41.31
C GLN A 263 -45.22 9.01 -42.42
N LYS A 264 -44.76 8.51 -43.57
CA LYS A 264 -45.65 8.01 -44.63
C LYS A 264 -46.45 6.79 -44.18
N GLU A 265 -45.87 5.95 -43.34
CA GLU A 265 -46.51 4.75 -42.79
C GLU A 265 -47.15 5.02 -41.42
N PHE A 266 -46.53 5.89 -40.62
CA PHE A 266 -47.00 6.27 -39.29
C PHE A 266 -47.23 7.78 -39.19
N PRO A 267 -48.40 8.31 -39.62
CA PRO A 267 -48.66 9.75 -39.65
C PRO A 267 -48.59 10.45 -38.28
N ARG A 268 -48.72 9.69 -37.19
CA ARG A 268 -48.60 10.20 -35.80
C ARG A 268 -47.19 10.03 -35.22
N ALA A 269 -46.21 9.64 -36.01
CA ALA A 269 -44.83 9.50 -35.54
C ALA A 269 -44.28 10.83 -34.99
N ARG A 270 -43.41 10.72 -33.99
CA ARG A 270 -42.75 11.86 -33.33
C ARG A 270 -41.25 11.61 -33.27
N LEU A 271 -40.46 12.65 -33.52
CA LEU A 271 -39.00 12.60 -33.45
C LEU A 271 -38.49 13.57 -32.38
N LEU A 272 -37.86 13.05 -31.34
CA LEU A 272 -37.20 13.83 -30.30
C LEU A 272 -35.71 13.87 -30.60
N ILE A 273 -35.13 15.06 -30.77
CA ILE A 273 -33.70 15.23 -31.02
C ILE A 273 -33.08 15.95 -29.83
N ALA A 274 -32.10 15.31 -29.20
CA ALA A 274 -31.26 15.92 -28.18
C ALA A 274 -29.85 16.18 -28.74
N PRO A 275 -29.57 17.40 -29.23
CA PRO A 275 -28.27 17.72 -29.81
C PRO A 275 -27.19 17.72 -28.74
N ARG A 276 -25.98 17.28 -29.09
CA ARG A 276 -24.84 17.28 -28.15
C ARG A 276 -24.51 18.69 -27.63
N LYS A 277 -24.79 19.71 -28.43
CA LYS A 277 -24.70 21.14 -28.09
C LYS A 277 -26.11 21.76 -28.18
N PRO A 278 -26.79 22.02 -27.04
CA PRO A 278 -28.15 22.58 -27.03
C PRO A 278 -28.31 23.92 -27.75
N GLY A 279 -27.25 24.74 -27.81
CA GLY A 279 -27.26 26.04 -28.51
C GLY A 279 -27.42 25.99 -30.03
N ARG A 280 -27.61 24.82 -30.64
CA ARG A 280 -27.82 24.64 -32.10
C ARG A 280 -29.31 24.62 -32.51
N THR A 281 -30.22 25.00 -31.63
CA THR A 281 -31.67 24.99 -31.90
C THR A 281 -32.06 25.70 -33.20
N HIS A 282 -31.64 26.95 -33.42
CA HIS A 282 -31.98 27.69 -34.65
C HIS A 282 -31.43 27.06 -35.95
N GLU A 283 -30.30 26.38 -35.87
CA GLU A 283 -29.70 25.66 -37.01
C GLU A 283 -30.55 24.45 -37.35
N ILE A 284 -30.89 23.64 -36.33
CA ILE A 284 -31.64 22.40 -36.49
C ILE A 284 -33.10 22.67 -36.87
N THR A 285 -33.72 23.75 -36.35
CA THR A 285 -35.07 24.16 -36.75
C THR A 285 -35.14 24.53 -38.23
N ARG A 286 -34.22 25.37 -38.72
CA ARG A 286 -34.14 25.71 -40.15
C ARG A 286 -33.88 24.50 -41.02
N LEU A 287 -33.08 23.56 -40.53
CA LEU A 287 -32.82 22.30 -41.21
C LEU A 287 -34.11 21.47 -41.35
N ALA A 288 -34.90 21.35 -40.29
CA ALA A 288 -36.18 20.63 -40.28
C ALA A 288 -37.24 21.26 -41.20
N GLU A 289 -37.28 22.59 -41.29
CA GLU A 289 -38.20 23.32 -42.18
C GLU A 289 -38.00 22.96 -43.66
N ARG A 290 -36.76 22.65 -44.08
CA ARG A 290 -36.46 22.18 -45.46
C ARG A 290 -37.11 20.83 -45.78
N PHE A 291 -37.44 20.05 -44.76
CA PHE A 291 -38.16 18.78 -44.88
C PHE A 291 -39.66 18.92 -44.59
N GLY A 292 -40.18 20.16 -44.45
CA GLY A 292 -41.58 20.43 -44.15
C GLY A 292 -42.00 20.08 -42.72
N LEU A 293 -41.04 19.99 -41.79
CA LEU A 293 -41.29 19.60 -40.41
C LEU A 293 -41.34 20.83 -39.49
N THR A 294 -42.39 20.94 -38.68
CA THR A 294 -42.46 21.94 -37.60
C THR A 294 -41.77 21.44 -36.34
N VAL A 295 -41.16 22.36 -35.58
CA VAL A 295 -40.30 22.01 -34.44
C VAL A 295 -40.78 22.67 -33.16
N GLY A 296 -40.97 21.87 -32.11
CA GLY A 296 -41.19 22.34 -30.74
C GLY A 296 -39.88 22.37 -29.95
N LEU A 297 -39.74 23.31 -29.02
CA LEU A 297 -38.60 23.38 -28.10
C LEU A 297 -39.02 22.90 -26.71
N ARG A 298 -38.22 22.02 -26.11
CA ARG A 298 -38.46 21.49 -24.76
C ARG A 298 -38.54 22.61 -23.72
N SER A 299 -37.68 23.62 -23.80
CA SER A 299 -37.68 24.79 -22.90
C SER A 299 -39.02 25.53 -22.90
N VAL A 300 -39.67 25.66 -24.06
CA VAL A 300 -40.97 26.33 -24.22
C VAL A 300 -42.11 25.43 -23.75
N LEU A 301 -42.12 24.17 -24.22
CA LEU A 301 -43.16 23.20 -23.88
C LEU A 301 -43.23 22.91 -22.37
N ARG A 302 -42.12 23.01 -21.65
CA ARG A 302 -42.11 22.81 -20.20
C ARG A 302 -42.93 23.87 -19.45
N ASP A 303 -42.87 25.12 -19.90
CA ASP A 303 -43.42 26.28 -19.17
C ASP A 303 -44.87 26.61 -19.58
N GLU A 304 -45.38 26.00 -20.66
CA GLU A 304 -46.78 26.13 -21.08
C GLU A 304 -47.75 25.57 -20.01
N LYS A 305 -49.02 25.97 -20.04
CA LYS A 305 -50.07 25.43 -19.16
C LYS A 305 -51.23 24.90 -20.00
N GLY A 306 -51.82 23.77 -19.62
CA GLY A 306 -52.88 23.10 -20.38
C GLY A 306 -52.36 22.14 -21.46
N GLN A 307 -53.14 21.92 -22.51
CA GLN A 307 -52.78 20.98 -23.59
C GLN A 307 -51.64 21.55 -24.45
N ARG A 308 -50.57 20.77 -24.64
CA ARG A 308 -49.39 21.19 -25.40
C ARG A 308 -49.62 21.10 -26.91
N PRO A 309 -49.06 22.02 -27.71
CA PRO A 309 -49.05 21.90 -29.17
C PRO A 309 -48.34 20.62 -29.61
N ARG A 310 -48.86 19.97 -30.65
CA ARG A 310 -48.28 18.75 -31.20
C ARG A 310 -47.29 19.09 -32.31
N TYR A 311 -46.01 18.86 -32.04
CA TYR A 311 -44.94 19.01 -33.03
C TYR A 311 -44.47 17.65 -33.55
N PRO A 312 -44.27 17.47 -34.87
CA PRO A 312 -43.67 16.25 -35.40
C PRO A 312 -42.23 16.06 -34.94
N VAL A 313 -41.50 17.15 -34.71
CA VAL A 313 -40.14 17.15 -34.17
C VAL A 313 -40.09 17.98 -32.88
N ILE A 314 -39.43 17.44 -31.84
CA ILE A 314 -39.19 18.16 -30.58
C ILE A 314 -37.69 18.21 -30.32
N LEU A 315 -37.15 19.40 -30.13
CA LEU A 315 -35.75 19.60 -29.73
C LEU A 315 -35.63 19.67 -28.21
N ILE A 316 -34.80 18.79 -27.66
CA ILE A 316 -34.41 18.79 -26.26
C ILE A 316 -33.27 19.79 -26.09
N ASP A 317 -33.62 21.06 -25.90
CA ASP A 317 -32.69 22.19 -25.73
C ASP A 317 -32.32 22.48 -24.28
N THR A 318 -32.72 21.59 -23.37
CA THR A 318 -32.38 21.60 -21.94
C THR A 318 -31.22 20.65 -21.62
N ILE A 319 -30.42 20.98 -20.60
CA ILE A 319 -29.25 20.20 -20.18
C ILE A 319 -29.63 19.24 -19.06
N GLY A 320 -29.12 18.00 -19.13
CA GLY A 320 -29.19 17.03 -18.02
C GLY A 320 -30.45 16.16 -17.97
N GLU A 321 -31.34 16.26 -18.96
CA GLU A 321 -32.58 15.46 -19.01
C GLU A 321 -32.52 14.25 -19.97
N LEU A 322 -31.52 14.17 -20.86
CA LEU A 322 -31.44 13.16 -21.93
C LEU A 322 -31.60 11.72 -21.41
N GLY A 323 -30.94 11.37 -20.31
CA GLY A 323 -31.03 10.03 -19.72
C GLY A 323 -32.49 9.61 -19.52
N ARG A 324 -33.33 10.49 -18.97
CA ARG A 324 -34.76 10.24 -18.73
C ARG A 324 -35.58 10.28 -20.02
N ILE A 325 -35.22 11.13 -20.97
CA ILE A 325 -35.92 11.24 -22.26
C ILE A 325 -35.83 9.95 -23.06
N TYR A 326 -34.75 9.17 -22.93
CA TYR A 326 -34.67 7.85 -23.56
C TYR A 326 -35.82 6.92 -23.16
N ALA A 327 -36.38 7.04 -21.95
CA ALA A 327 -37.52 6.26 -21.50
C ALA A 327 -38.79 6.47 -22.36
N VAL A 328 -38.90 7.61 -23.02
CA VAL A 328 -40.07 8.00 -23.83
C VAL A 328 -40.07 7.32 -25.19
N GLY A 329 -38.90 7.02 -25.75
CA GLY A 329 -38.77 6.46 -27.10
C GLY A 329 -39.22 5.01 -27.22
N ASP A 330 -39.78 4.65 -28.37
CA ASP A 330 -40.02 3.27 -28.79
C ASP A 330 -38.77 2.68 -29.46
N VAL A 331 -37.96 3.53 -30.11
CA VAL A 331 -36.66 3.19 -30.68
C VAL A 331 -35.71 4.37 -30.50
N VAL A 332 -34.44 4.07 -30.19
CA VAL A 332 -33.42 5.08 -29.91
C VAL A 332 -32.31 5.04 -30.95
N PHE A 333 -31.96 6.21 -31.47
CA PHE A 333 -30.71 6.43 -32.20
C PHE A 333 -29.70 7.15 -31.30
N VAL A 334 -28.47 6.63 -31.19
CA VAL A 334 -27.38 7.30 -30.45
C VAL A 334 -26.43 7.93 -31.44
N GLY A 335 -26.34 9.26 -31.42
CA GLY A 335 -25.54 10.07 -32.35
C GLY A 335 -24.04 9.99 -32.11
N GLY A 336 -23.30 10.85 -32.83
CA GLY A 336 -21.84 10.79 -32.91
C GLY A 336 -21.32 9.50 -33.56
N SER A 337 -22.20 8.74 -34.20
CA SER A 337 -21.99 7.36 -34.64
C SER A 337 -22.08 7.22 -36.16
N LEU A 338 -22.86 8.08 -36.83
CA LEU A 338 -22.91 8.20 -38.30
C LEU A 338 -21.81 9.09 -38.87
N ILE A 339 -21.09 9.77 -38.00
CA ILE A 339 -19.89 10.56 -38.30
C ILE A 339 -18.70 9.98 -37.55
N ASN A 340 -17.48 10.30 -37.98
CA ASN A 340 -16.27 9.79 -37.34
C ASN A 340 -15.97 10.53 -36.01
N HIS A 341 -16.83 10.34 -35.01
CA HIS A 341 -16.71 10.91 -33.66
C HIS A 341 -16.61 9.85 -32.55
N GLY A 342 -16.77 8.57 -32.90
CA GLY A 342 -16.56 7.44 -31.99
C GLY A 342 -17.76 7.05 -31.13
N GLY A 343 -18.95 7.64 -31.35
CA GLY A 343 -20.21 7.29 -30.69
C GLY A 343 -20.41 7.93 -29.32
N HIS A 344 -21.59 7.71 -28.74
CA HIS A 344 -21.97 8.11 -27.36
C HIS A 344 -22.50 6.93 -26.54
N ASN A 345 -22.94 7.21 -25.32
CA ASN A 345 -23.30 6.23 -24.30
C ASN A 345 -24.56 5.42 -24.67
N VAL A 346 -24.38 4.17 -25.11
CA VAL A 346 -25.48 3.23 -25.41
C VAL A 346 -26.07 2.55 -24.17
N LEU A 347 -25.47 2.69 -22.99
CA LEU A 347 -25.99 2.05 -21.77
C LEU A 347 -27.19 2.80 -21.17
N GLU A 348 -27.30 4.11 -21.40
CA GLU A 348 -28.46 4.92 -20.97
C GLU A 348 -29.78 4.42 -21.60
N PRO A 349 -29.90 4.30 -22.94
CA PRO A 349 -31.11 3.73 -23.52
C PRO A 349 -31.30 2.25 -23.20
N ALA A 350 -30.21 1.48 -22.99
CA ALA A 350 -30.32 0.08 -22.58
C ALA A 350 -30.94 -0.07 -21.18
N ALA A 351 -30.60 0.83 -20.25
CA ALA A 351 -31.20 0.87 -18.91
C ALA A 351 -32.71 1.19 -18.93
N HIS A 352 -33.22 1.77 -20.01
CA HIS A 352 -34.65 2.01 -20.24
C HIS A 352 -35.33 0.95 -21.12
N ALA A 353 -34.69 -0.22 -21.31
CA ALA A 353 -35.20 -1.32 -22.12
C ALA A 353 -35.55 -0.90 -23.56
N LYS A 354 -34.71 -0.05 -24.17
CA LYS A 354 -34.96 0.45 -25.53
C LYS A 354 -34.17 -0.32 -26.59
N PRO A 355 -34.73 -0.55 -27.79
CA PRO A 355 -33.96 -0.92 -28.97
C PRO A 355 -33.04 0.25 -29.38
N ILE A 356 -31.80 -0.08 -29.72
CA ILE A 356 -30.77 0.93 -29.99
C ILE A 356 -30.24 0.77 -31.41
N ILE A 357 -30.14 1.89 -32.12
CA ILE A 357 -29.51 2.00 -33.43
C ILE A 357 -28.30 2.94 -33.34
N VAL A 358 -27.19 2.53 -33.95
CA VAL A 358 -25.95 3.32 -34.03
C VAL A 358 -25.36 3.24 -35.43
N GLY A 359 -24.58 4.25 -35.82
CA GLY A 359 -23.77 4.22 -37.04
C GLY A 359 -22.46 3.43 -36.89
N PRO A 360 -21.59 3.46 -37.92
CA PRO A 360 -20.36 2.67 -37.97
C PRO A 360 -19.29 3.12 -36.96
N SER A 361 -19.35 4.36 -36.47
CA SER A 361 -18.33 4.94 -35.58
C SER A 361 -18.67 4.74 -34.10
N MET A 362 -18.24 3.61 -33.52
CA MET A 362 -18.44 3.30 -32.08
C MET A 362 -17.12 3.05 -31.33
N SER A 363 -16.02 3.67 -31.79
CA SER A 363 -14.68 3.43 -31.23
C SER A 363 -14.54 3.77 -29.75
N ASN A 364 -15.23 4.82 -29.26
CA ASN A 364 -15.17 5.24 -27.85
C ASN A 364 -16.01 4.34 -26.92
N PHE A 365 -17.00 3.62 -27.47
CA PHE A 365 -17.96 2.79 -26.72
C PHE A 365 -18.00 1.34 -27.22
N LYS A 366 -16.87 0.84 -27.73
CA LYS A 366 -16.77 -0.44 -28.43
C LYS A 366 -17.29 -1.63 -27.62
N ASP A 367 -17.04 -1.65 -26.31
CA ASP A 367 -17.40 -2.79 -25.46
C ASP A 367 -18.88 -2.84 -25.15
N SER A 368 -19.44 -1.70 -24.72
CA SER A 368 -20.88 -1.56 -24.51
C SER A 368 -21.66 -1.86 -25.78
N PHE A 369 -21.17 -1.38 -26.93
CA PHE A 369 -21.72 -1.72 -28.24
C PHE A 369 -21.60 -3.22 -28.55
N SER A 370 -20.42 -3.82 -28.40
CA SER A 370 -20.22 -5.24 -28.70
C SER A 370 -21.10 -6.14 -27.85
N LEU A 371 -21.29 -5.81 -26.58
CA LEU A 371 -22.07 -6.60 -25.64
C LEU A 371 -23.57 -6.51 -25.96
N LEU A 372 -24.09 -5.30 -26.21
CA LEU A 372 -25.49 -5.11 -26.63
C LEU A 372 -25.77 -5.65 -28.03
N SER A 373 -24.81 -5.55 -28.95
CA SER A 373 -24.98 -6.06 -30.32
C SER A 373 -25.00 -7.59 -30.38
N LYS A 374 -24.18 -8.28 -29.56
CA LYS A 374 -24.18 -9.75 -29.46
C LYS A 374 -25.52 -10.34 -29.04
N VAL A 375 -26.26 -9.65 -28.19
CA VAL A 375 -27.60 -10.09 -27.73
C VAL A 375 -28.73 -9.55 -28.61
N GLY A 376 -28.41 -8.83 -29.69
CA GLY A 376 -29.38 -8.24 -30.61
C GLY A 376 -30.11 -7.00 -30.09
N ALA A 377 -29.65 -6.40 -28.98
CA ALA A 377 -30.27 -5.20 -28.41
C ALA A 377 -29.86 -3.91 -29.15
N CYS A 378 -28.66 -3.89 -29.74
CA CYS A 378 -28.12 -2.76 -30.49
C CYS A 378 -27.74 -3.16 -31.92
N VAL A 379 -28.24 -2.41 -32.91
CA VAL A 379 -27.99 -2.65 -34.33
C VAL A 379 -27.12 -1.54 -34.91
N GLN A 380 -26.14 -1.93 -35.72
CA GLN A 380 -25.28 -1.00 -36.44
C GLN A 380 -25.78 -0.83 -37.88
N ILE A 381 -25.94 0.42 -38.30
CA ILE A 381 -26.31 0.81 -39.67
C ILE A 381 -25.17 1.56 -40.35
N ARG A 382 -25.15 1.57 -41.69
CA ARG A 382 -24.09 2.22 -42.49
C ARG A 382 -24.47 3.60 -42.99
N ASP A 383 -25.72 3.78 -43.39
CA ASP A 383 -26.20 4.99 -44.05
C ASP A 383 -27.67 5.30 -43.72
N THR A 384 -28.20 6.37 -44.32
CA THR A 384 -29.59 6.79 -44.11
C THR A 384 -30.60 5.74 -44.60
N LYS A 385 -30.29 4.98 -45.66
CA LYS A 385 -31.22 3.97 -46.19
C LYS A 385 -31.37 2.82 -45.21
N GLU A 386 -30.25 2.33 -44.67
CA GLU A 386 -30.27 1.32 -43.61
C GLU A 386 -30.91 1.83 -42.32
N LEU A 387 -30.70 3.11 -41.97
CA LEU A 387 -31.36 3.74 -40.82
C LEU A 387 -32.89 3.72 -40.98
N THR A 388 -33.41 4.16 -42.13
CA THR A 388 -34.85 4.14 -42.43
C THR A 388 -35.41 2.73 -42.41
N ALA A 389 -34.73 1.78 -43.07
CA ALA A 389 -35.15 0.38 -43.09
C ALA A 389 -35.22 -0.20 -41.67
N MET A 390 -34.21 0.06 -40.84
CA MET A 390 -34.15 -0.45 -39.48
C MET A 390 -35.22 0.19 -38.57
N PHE A 391 -35.49 1.49 -38.69
CA PHE A 391 -36.62 2.10 -38.00
C PHE A 391 -37.92 1.38 -38.38
N LEU A 392 -38.23 1.25 -39.67
CA LEU A 392 -39.46 0.59 -40.10
C LEU A 392 -39.54 -0.88 -39.64
N THR A 393 -38.44 -1.65 -39.69
CA THR A 393 -38.39 -3.03 -39.20
C THR A 393 -38.74 -3.11 -37.70
N ILE A 394 -38.14 -2.28 -36.86
CA ILE A 394 -38.39 -2.30 -35.40
C ILE A 394 -39.80 -1.79 -35.07
N LEU A 395 -40.31 -0.81 -35.84
CA LEU A 395 -41.59 -0.16 -35.57
C LEU A 395 -42.80 -0.99 -36.05
N ARG A 396 -42.62 -1.83 -37.08
CA ARG A 396 -43.63 -2.78 -37.59
C ARG A 396 -43.77 -4.04 -36.75
N ASP A 397 -42.72 -4.42 -36.03
CA ASP A 397 -42.67 -5.68 -35.28
C ASP A 397 -42.55 -5.41 -33.76
N ASP A 398 -43.69 -5.44 -33.08
CA ASP A 398 -43.78 -5.28 -31.63
C ASP A 398 -43.03 -6.39 -30.86
N ALA A 399 -42.99 -7.61 -31.41
CA ALA A 399 -42.28 -8.72 -30.78
C ALA A 399 -40.76 -8.52 -30.86
N LEU A 400 -40.26 -8.05 -32.01
CA LEU A 400 -38.86 -7.66 -32.17
C LEU A 400 -38.50 -6.50 -31.26
N ARG A 401 -39.32 -5.44 -31.22
CA ARG A 401 -39.09 -4.28 -30.35
C ARG A 401 -38.98 -4.69 -28.88
N LYS A 402 -39.92 -5.51 -28.40
CA LYS A 402 -39.91 -6.04 -27.04
C LYS A 402 -38.67 -6.91 -26.79
N LYS A 403 -38.34 -7.83 -27.71
CA LYS A 403 -37.15 -8.68 -27.61
C LYS A 403 -35.86 -7.87 -27.51
N MET A 404 -35.70 -6.82 -28.31
CA MET A 404 -34.53 -5.93 -28.25
C MET A 404 -34.49 -5.16 -26.92
N GLY A 405 -35.63 -4.68 -26.44
CA GLY A 405 -35.74 -4.01 -25.14
C GLY A 405 -35.42 -4.92 -23.95
N ASP A 406 -35.95 -6.14 -23.95
CA ASP A 406 -35.68 -7.15 -22.93
C ASP A 406 -34.20 -7.55 -22.92
N ALA A 407 -33.58 -7.71 -24.10
CA ALA A 407 -32.14 -7.96 -24.21
C ALA A 407 -31.29 -6.79 -23.69
N SER A 408 -31.71 -5.54 -23.96
CA SER A 408 -31.07 -4.32 -23.44
C SER A 408 -31.02 -4.31 -21.90
N ILE A 409 -32.16 -4.54 -21.24
CA ILE A 409 -32.23 -4.50 -19.77
C ILE A 409 -31.58 -5.72 -19.11
N GLN A 410 -31.65 -6.88 -19.77
CA GLN A 410 -30.97 -8.10 -19.31
C GLN A 410 -29.46 -7.88 -19.19
N VAL A 411 -28.84 -7.29 -20.21
CA VAL A 411 -27.42 -6.90 -20.21
C VAL A 411 -27.07 -6.03 -19.00
N ILE A 412 -27.90 -5.02 -18.69
CA ILE A 412 -27.65 -4.13 -17.55
C ILE A 412 -27.75 -4.90 -16.23
N ARG A 413 -28.78 -5.74 -16.06
CA ARG A 413 -29.00 -6.51 -14.82
C ARG A 413 -27.89 -7.52 -14.56
N GLU A 414 -27.45 -8.24 -15.58
CA GLU A 414 -26.41 -9.27 -15.46
C GLU A 414 -25.03 -8.69 -15.12
N ASN A 415 -24.77 -7.43 -15.50
CA ASN A 415 -23.47 -6.80 -15.32
C ASN A 415 -23.41 -5.82 -14.12
N ARG A 416 -24.50 -5.69 -13.34
CA ARG A 416 -24.54 -4.88 -12.11
C ARG A 416 -23.89 -5.56 -10.89
N GLY A 417 -23.61 -4.76 -9.87
CA GLY A 417 -23.04 -5.14 -8.59
C GLY A 417 -21.50 -5.19 -8.56
N ALA A 418 -20.80 -4.75 -9.61
CA ALA A 418 -19.35 -4.82 -9.66
C ALA A 418 -18.68 -3.88 -8.65
N ALA A 419 -19.22 -2.68 -8.47
CA ALA A 419 -18.77 -1.71 -7.49
C ALA A 419 -18.88 -2.27 -6.06
N VAL A 420 -20.03 -2.82 -5.70
CA VAL A 420 -20.28 -3.42 -4.37
C VAL A 420 -19.31 -4.57 -4.08
N ARG A 421 -19.12 -5.49 -5.03
CA ARG A 421 -18.14 -6.58 -4.91
C ARG A 421 -16.72 -6.04 -4.72
N THR A 422 -16.34 -5.00 -5.49
CA THR A 422 -15.05 -4.33 -5.36
C THR A 422 -14.86 -3.72 -3.97
N ILE A 423 -15.88 -3.11 -3.37
CA ILE A 423 -15.80 -2.55 -2.01
C ILE A 423 -15.61 -3.64 -0.96
N GLY A 424 -16.20 -4.82 -1.15
CA GLY A 424 -15.93 -5.99 -0.30
C GLY A 424 -14.44 -6.33 -0.24
N TYR A 425 -13.81 -6.45 -1.41
CA TYR A 425 -12.36 -6.70 -1.51
C TYR A 425 -11.52 -5.52 -1.01
N LEU A 426 -11.99 -4.27 -1.15
CA LEU A 426 -11.31 -3.11 -0.59
C LEU A 426 -11.29 -3.17 0.94
N LYS A 427 -12.45 -3.39 1.58
CA LYS A 427 -12.56 -3.48 3.05
C LYS A 427 -11.69 -4.58 3.62
N GLU A 428 -11.73 -5.75 3.00
CA GLU A 428 -10.90 -6.88 3.38
C GLU A 428 -9.41 -6.56 3.24
N LEU A 429 -8.99 -5.94 2.13
CA LEU A 429 -7.60 -5.54 1.93
C LEU A 429 -7.16 -4.52 2.98
N LEU A 430 -7.97 -3.50 3.24
CA LEU A 430 -7.69 -2.47 4.25
C LEU A 430 -7.58 -3.02 5.67
N ARG A 431 -8.27 -4.13 5.96
CA ARG A 431 -8.13 -4.88 7.23
C ARG A 431 -6.84 -5.68 7.26
N LEU A 432 -6.50 -6.36 6.17
CA LEU A 432 -5.29 -7.19 6.05
C LEU A 432 -3.99 -6.37 5.97
N THR A 433 -4.07 -5.10 5.59
CA THR A 433 -2.95 -4.15 5.55
C THR A 433 -2.92 -3.25 6.76
N ALA A 434 -3.91 -3.33 7.65
CA ALA A 434 -3.87 -2.62 8.92
C ALA A 434 -2.70 -3.19 9.76
N THR A 435 -2.03 -2.30 10.46
CA THR A 435 -0.99 -2.60 11.44
C THR A 435 -1.53 -2.14 12.78
N GLU A 436 -1.60 -3.06 13.74
CA GLU A 436 -2.20 -2.80 15.06
C GLU A 436 -1.44 -1.69 15.81
N SER A 437 -0.12 -1.58 15.60
CA SER A 437 0.74 -0.61 16.32
C SER A 437 1.24 0.59 15.48
N MET A 438 0.80 0.78 14.21
CA MET A 438 1.26 1.95 13.42
C MET A 438 0.54 3.23 13.84
N VAL A 439 1.15 3.96 14.77
CA VAL A 439 0.74 5.32 15.10
C VAL A 439 1.57 6.30 14.25
N ASN A 440 0.94 6.93 13.25
CA ASN A 440 1.54 8.02 12.47
C ASN A 440 1.53 9.32 13.29
N THR A 441 2.21 9.35 14.42
CA THR A 441 2.35 10.56 15.24
C THR A 441 3.55 11.39 14.79
N HIS A 442 3.30 12.66 14.45
CA HIS A 442 4.35 13.64 14.18
C HIS A 442 4.77 14.29 15.50
N TYR A 443 5.82 13.77 16.13
CA TYR A 443 6.48 14.40 17.29
C TYR A 443 7.90 14.82 16.94
N LYS A 444 8.46 15.73 17.74
CA LYS A 444 9.82 16.21 17.52
C LYS A 444 10.82 15.09 17.82
N ILE A 445 11.58 14.69 16.80
CA ILE A 445 12.71 13.77 16.94
C ILE A 445 13.98 14.61 17.05
N SER A 446 14.61 14.59 18.23
CA SER A 446 15.88 15.24 18.47
C SER A 446 17.00 14.21 18.34
N THR A 447 17.65 14.18 17.17
CA THR A 447 18.92 13.47 16.97
C THR A 447 20.05 14.39 17.42
N ARG A 448 20.38 14.39 18.71
CA ARG A 448 21.50 15.20 19.21
C ARG A 448 22.80 14.58 18.73
N ASN A 449 23.68 15.38 18.10
CA ASN A 449 25.15 15.17 17.94
C ASN A 449 25.80 15.92 16.74
N ILE A 450 25.08 16.77 16.01
CA ILE A 450 25.68 17.44 14.84
C ILE A 450 26.09 18.91 15.11
N ASN A 451 25.40 19.69 15.97
CA ASN A 451 25.65 21.15 16.08
C ASN A 451 25.51 21.82 17.48
N ASP A 452 25.36 21.10 18.60
CA ASP A 452 25.26 21.75 19.93
C ASP A 452 26.64 21.96 20.58
N GLU A 453 26.98 23.19 20.97
CA GLU A 453 28.28 23.59 21.56
C GLU A 453 28.60 22.97 22.94
N VAL A 454 27.62 22.30 23.57
CA VAL A 454 27.68 21.92 25.01
C VAL A 454 27.97 20.42 25.24
N SER A 455 28.03 19.59 24.19
CA SER A 455 28.31 18.13 24.31
C SER A 455 29.71 17.75 23.79
N PRO A 456 30.33 16.66 24.29
CA PRO A 456 31.55 16.13 23.70
C PRO A 456 31.28 15.78 22.23
N ARG A 457 32.10 16.28 21.30
CA ARG A 457 31.99 15.94 19.87
C ARG A 457 31.98 14.42 19.69
N MET A 458 31.05 13.91 18.87
CA MET A 458 31.01 12.49 18.48
C MET A 458 32.40 12.01 18.07
N ARG A 459 32.81 10.80 18.48
CA ARG A 459 34.07 10.24 17.99
C ARG A 459 33.97 10.17 16.46
N PRO A 460 35.01 10.55 15.69
CA PRO A 460 34.93 10.59 14.23
C PRO A 460 34.44 9.28 13.58
N GLY A 461 34.78 8.13 14.18
CA GLY A 461 34.32 6.82 13.72
C GLY A 461 32.81 6.57 13.90
N ASP A 462 32.19 7.11 14.95
CA ASP A 462 30.75 6.97 15.21
C ASP A 462 29.94 7.84 14.26
N ALA A 463 30.44 9.03 13.93
CA ALA A 463 29.84 9.93 12.93
C ALA A 463 29.85 9.31 11.51
N VAL A 464 30.96 8.69 11.11
CA VAL A 464 31.06 7.96 9.83
C VAL A 464 30.13 6.75 9.83
N THR A 465 30.06 6.00 10.94
CA THR A 465 29.17 4.85 11.07
C THR A 465 27.71 5.26 10.97
N GLN A 466 27.30 6.34 11.65
CA GLN A 466 25.95 6.88 11.52
C GLN A 466 25.65 7.37 10.10
N TYR A 467 26.58 8.07 9.45
CA TYR A 467 26.40 8.50 8.07
C TYR A 467 26.22 7.30 7.11
N LEU A 468 26.99 6.22 7.27
CA LEU A 468 26.85 5.00 6.47
C LEU A 468 25.57 4.21 6.79
N ILE A 469 25.15 4.15 8.05
CA ILE A 469 23.87 3.56 8.45
C ILE A 469 22.71 4.37 7.86
N GLN A 470 22.78 5.70 7.93
CA GLN A 470 21.80 6.59 7.34
C GLN A 470 21.79 6.49 5.82
N LEU A 471 22.93 6.33 5.14
CA LEU A 471 22.97 6.09 3.69
C LEU A 471 22.38 4.73 3.29
N SER A 472 22.63 3.69 4.10
CA SER A 472 22.16 2.33 3.80
C SER A 472 20.66 2.15 4.06
N HIS A 473 20.07 2.96 4.94
CA HIS A 473 18.63 2.99 5.27
C HIS A 473 17.87 4.18 4.66
N GLY A 474 18.57 5.23 4.23
CA GLY A 474 17.99 6.53 3.86
C GLY A 474 17.51 6.61 2.42
N GLU A 475 16.43 7.37 2.23
CA GLU A 475 15.68 7.46 0.97
C GLU A 475 16.06 8.68 0.12
N ASP A 476 16.61 9.75 0.73
CA ASP A 476 16.97 11.01 0.07
C ASP A 476 18.49 11.10 -0.16
N ASN A 477 18.98 10.42 -1.21
CA ASN A 477 20.41 10.36 -1.54
C ASN A 477 20.79 11.45 -2.57
N ASN A 478 21.73 12.32 -2.23
CA ASN A 478 22.36 13.28 -3.12
C ASN A 478 23.30 12.58 -4.12
N VAL A 479 23.79 13.32 -5.13
CA VAL A 479 24.72 12.78 -6.15
C VAL A 479 26.00 12.19 -5.52
N LEU A 480 26.50 12.80 -4.45
CA LEU A 480 27.65 12.32 -3.68
C LEU A 480 27.36 10.99 -2.98
N ASP A 481 26.15 10.82 -2.44
CA ASP A 481 25.73 9.58 -1.78
C ASP A 481 25.68 8.41 -2.79
N TRP A 482 25.34 8.67 -4.06
CA TRP A 482 25.39 7.67 -5.12
C TRP A 482 26.80 7.14 -5.42
N LEU A 483 27.82 8.00 -5.37
CA LEU A 483 29.22 7.58 -5.53
C LEU A 483 29.64 6.69 -4.36
N VAL A 484 29.29 7.08 -3.13
CA VAL A 484 29.55 6.28 -1.93
C VAL A 484 28.82 4.93 -2.00
N LEU A 485 27.53 4.90 -2.33
CA LEU A 485 26.74 3.67 -2.48
C LEU A 485 27.31 2.72 -3.56
N SER A 486 27.88 3.28 -4.62
CA SER A 486 28.54 2.50 -5.68
C SER A 486 29.84 1.86 -5.17
N LEU A 487 30.66 2.61 -4.43
CA LEU A 487 31.84 2.07 -3.78
C LEU A 487 31.48 0.98 -2.75
N LEU A 488 30.48 1.25 -1.90
CA LEU A 488 29.97 0.28 -0.92
C LEU A 488 29.45 -0.99 -1.60
N ARG A 489 28.86 -0.90 -2.79
CA ARG A 489 28.43 -2.08 -3.57
C ARG A 489 29.61 -2.99 -3.92
N VAL A 490 30.73 -2.41 -4.38
CA VAL A 490 31.93 -3.17 -4.71
C VAL A 490 32.48 -3.85 -3.46
N LEU A 491 32.59 -3.12 -2.35
CA LEU A 491 33.02 -3.67 -1.07
C LEU A 491 32.09 -4.79 -0.57
N SER A 492 30.79 -4.69 -0.84
CA SER A 492 29.82 -5.73 -0.44
C SER A 492 29.99 -7.03 -1.20
N VAL A 493 30.37 -6.95 -2.48
CA VAL A 493 30.69 -8.14 -3.28
C VAL A 493 31.94 -8.82 -2.73
N LEU A 494 32.98 -8.06 -2.39
CA LEU A 494 34.20 -8.61 -1.79
C LEU A 494 33.92 -9.26 -0.43
N TYR A 495 33.13 -8.61 0.42
CA TYR A 495 32.72 -9.15 1.71
C TYR A 495 31.90 -10.45 1.52
N GLU A 496 30.95 -10.46 0.59
CA GLU A 496 30.15 -11.65 0.27
C GLU A 496 31.03 -12.84 -0.18
N VAL A 497 32.04 -12.60 -1.02
CA VAL A 497 33.00 -13.63 -1.44
C VAL A 497 33.76 -14.17 -0.21
N GLY A 498 34.24 -13.30 0.67
CA GLY A 498 34.93 -13.70 1.90
C GLY A 498 34.06 -14.56 2.83
N VAL A 499 32.80 -14.15 3.04
CA VAL A 499 31.82 -14.91 3.84
C VAL A 499 31.56 -16.28 3.23
N ARG A 500 31.33 -16.35 1.91
CA ARG A 500 31.08 -17.61 1.20
C ARG A 500 32.28 -18.55 1.26
N LEU A 501 33.49 -18.03 1.06
CA LEU A 501 34.72 -18.81 1.12
C LEU A 501 34.91 -19.38 2.52
N LYS A 502 34.82 -18.54 3.56
CA LYS A 502 35.00 -18.97 4.94
C LYS A 502 33.97 -20.01 5.36
N LEU A 503 32.69 -19.83 5.01
CA LEU A 503 31.65 -20.82 5.28
C LEU A 503 31.89 -22.13 4.52
N SER A 504 32.32 -22.05 3.26
CA SER A 504 32.69 -23.22 2.47
C SER A 504 33.80 -24.04 3.14
N CYS A 505 34.80 -23.38 3.72
CA CYS A 505 35.85 -24.05 4.47
C CYS A 505 35.33 -24.84 5.69
N TYR A 506 34.32 -24.33 6.42
CA TYR A 506 33.68 -25.09 7.50
C TYR A 506 32.83 -26.25 6.96
N ASN A 507 32.03 -26.02 5.91
CA ASN A 507 31.19 -27.07 5.32
C ASN A 507 32.01 -28.24 4.74
N HIS A 508 33.19 -27.96 4.19
CA HIS A 508 34.13 -28.97 3.67
C HIS A 508 35.13 -29.46 4.73
N HIS A 509 34.93 -29.14 6.02
CA HIS A 509 35.78 -29.58 7.13
C HIS A 509 37.27 -29.19 7.00
N LEU A 510 37.57 -28.11 6.24
CA LEU A 510 38.91 -27.54 6.12
C LEU A 510 39.30 -26.70 7.34
N LEU A 511 38.30 -26.20 8.09
CA LEU A 511 38.48 -25.52 9.36
C LEU A 511 37.87 -26.37 10.49
N PRO A 512 38.53 -26.46 11.66
CA PRO A 512 38.03 -27.26 12.76
C PRO A 512 36.75 -26.65 13.36
N THR A 513 35.81 -27.52 13.71
CA THR A 513 34.59 -27.19 14.46
C THR A 513 34.62 -27.95 15.77
N THR A 514 34.50 -27.24 16.90
CA THR A 514 34.47 -27.86 18.23
C THR A 514 33.03 -28.27 18.56
N LYS A 515 32.85 -29.48 19.08
CA LYS A 515 31.59 -29.93 19.68
C LYS A 515 31.79 -30.04 21.20
N LEU A 516 30.79 -29.62 21.97
CA LEU A 516 30.80 -29.67 23.43
C LEU A 516 29.96 -30.84 23.93
N ASP A 517 30.25 -31.31 25.14
CA ASP A 517 29.50 -32.36 25.83
C ASP A 517 28.22 -31.82 26.49
N CYS A 518 27.43 -31.04 25.74
CA CYS A 518 26.10 -30.55 26.13
C CYS A 518 25.31 -30.11 24.89
N CYS A 519 24.00 -29.89 25.03
CA CYS A 519 23.21 -29.31 23.95
C CYS A 519 23.56 -27.84 23.74
N VAL A 520 23.88 -27.42 22.51
CA VAL A 520 24.19 -26.02 22.17
C VAL A 520 23.11 -25.43 21.27
N ILE A 521 22.38 -24.44 21.79
CA ILE A 521 21.32 -23.71 21.07
C ILE A 521 21.85 -22.33 20.70
N SER A 522 21.72 -21.96 19.43
CA SER A 522 22.13 -20.68 18.91
C SER A 522 20.93 -19.79 18.65
N ILE A 523 20.90 -18.62 19.28
CA ILE A 523 19.95 -17.55 18.98
C ILE A 523 20.71 -16.52 18.15
N GLY A 524 20.25 -16.27 16.93
CA GLY A 524 20.93 -15.30 16.08
C GLY A 524 20.07 -14.77 14.96
N ASN A 525 20.66 -13.95 14.11
CA ASN A 525 19.99 -13.35 12.96
C ASN A 525 20.94 -13.21 11.77
N ILE A 526 20.40 -12.81 10.62
CA ILE A 526 21.18 -12.59 9.39
C ILE A 526 21.41 -11.11 9.07
N THR A 527 20.81 -10.19 9.84
CA THR A 527 20.89 -8.73 9.63
C THR A 527 21.72 -8.03 10.73
N VAL A 528 22.21 -6.82 10.48
CA VAL A 528 22.64 -5.92 11.56
C VAL A 528 21.44 -5.13 12.06
N GLY A 529 21.40 -4.84 13.37
CA GLY A 529 20.29 -4.16 14.02
C GLY A 529 19.59 -4.98 15.11
N GLY A 530 18.67 -4.33 15.81
CA GLY A 530 17.94 -4.88 16.96
C GLY A 530 16.79 -5.81 16.54
N THR A 531 17.09 -7.09 16.34
CA THR A 531 16.10 -8.13 15.98
C THR A 531 15.42 -8.81 17.18
N GLY A 532 15.75 -8.42 18.42
CA GLY A 532 15.21 -9.03 19.64
C GLY A 532 15.97 -10.26 20.15
N LYS A 533 17.25 -10.43 19.77
CA LYS A 533 18.08 -11.59 20.20
C LYS A 533 18.15 -11.75 21.72
N THR A 534 18.53 -10.69 22.43
CA THR A 534 18.73 -10.72 23.88
C THR A 534 17.45 -11.07 24.64
N PRO A 535 16.29 -10.44 24.39
CA PRO A 535 15.02 -10.87 24.98
C PRO A 535 14.63 -12.32 24.66
N THR A 536 14.85 -12.78 23.41
CA THR A 536 14.57 -14.16 23.04
C THR A 536 15.49 -15.15 23.75
N ALA A 537 16.78 -14.85 23.85
CA ALA A 537 17.74 -15.69 24.59
C ALA A 537 17.34 -15.81 26.07
N GLN A 538 16.87 -14.72 26.68
CA GLN A 538 16.33 -14.73 28.04
C GLN A 538 15.08 -15.60 28.17
N LYS A 539 14.10 -15.45 27.27
CA LYS A 539 12.87 -16.27 27.28
C LYS A 539 13.18 -17.76 27.15
N VAL A 540 14.07 -18.13 26.21
CA VAL A 540 14.51 -19.52 26.02
C VAL A 540 15.27 -20.05 27.23
N ALA A 541 16.13 -19.23 27.84
CA ALA A 541 16.86 -19.63 29.05
C ALA A 541 15.92 -19.91 30.24
N LEU A 542 14.95 -19.02 30.49
CA LEU A 542 13.93 -19.23 31.53
C LEU A 542 13.12 -20.49 31.26
N MET A 543 12.66 -20.68 30.01
CA MET A 543 11.90 -21.88 29.61
C MET A 543 12.69 -23.17 29.87
N ILE A 544 13.97 -23.21 29.54
CA ILE A 544 14.82 -24.40 29.72
C ILE A 544 15.13 -24.66 31.21
N ARG A 545 15.33 -23.59 31.99
CA ARG A 545 15.46 -23.69 33.45
C ARG A 545 14.18 -24.27 34.07
N ASP A 546 13.01 -23.81 33.62
CA ASP A 546 11.71 -24.25 34.13
C ASP A 546 11.39 -25.70 33.70
N MET A 547 12.01 -26.19 32.62
CA MET A 547 12.05 -27.63 32.27
C MET A 547 12.98 -28.46 33.18
N GLY A 548 13.74 -27.83 34.07
CA GLY A 548 14.63 -28.49 35.02
C GLY A 548 16.09 -28.66 34.58
N TYR A 549 16.48 -28.10 33.43
CA TYR A 549 17.86 -28.23 32.93
C TYR A 549 18.77 -27.11 33.43
N ARG A 550 20.05 -27.45 33.63
CA ARG A 550 21.12 -26.48 33.94
C ARG A 550 21.54 -25.75 32.67
N VAL A 551 21.00 -24.55 32.48
CA VAL A 551 21.28 -23.69 31.33
C VAL A 551 22.35 -22.63 31.65
N VAL A 552 23.23 -22.35 30.69
CA VAL A 552 24.22 -21.25 30.75
C VAL A 552 24.16 -20.42 29.47
N ILE A 553 24.22 -19.09 29.61
CA ILE A 553 24.27 -18.18 28.45
C ILE A 553 25.72 -17.81 28.15
N LEU A 554 26.11 -17.93 26.88
CA LEU A 554 27.38 -17.41 26.35
C LEU A 554 27.12 -16.19 25.47
N ASN A 555 27.72 -15.07 25.84
CA ASN A 555 27.71 -13.83 25.06
C ASN A 555 29.13 -13.49 24.57
N ARG A 556 29.23 -12.68 23.50
CA ARG A 556 30.53 -12.25 22.95
C ARG A 556 31.34 -11.36 23.90
N GLY A 557 30.67 -10.60 24.74
CA GLY A 557 31.21 -9.40 25.36
C GLY A 557 31.44 -8.29 24.33
N TYR A 558 30.46 -8.01 23.45
CA TYR A 558 30.59 -6.89 22.51
C TYR A 558 30.70 -5.57 23.29
N ARG A 559 31.67 -4.71 22.93
CA ARG A 559 32.05 -3.50 23.68
C ARG A 559 32.44 -3.71 25.16
N SER A 560 32.67 -4.96 25.58
CA SER A 560 33.24 -5.23 26.91
C SER A 560 34.68 -4.71 27.03
N HIS A 561 35.04 -4.24 28.23
CA HIS A 561 36.42 -3.89 28.57
C HIS A 561 37.21 -5.08 29.16
N TRP A 562 36.67 -6.29 29.03
CA TRP A 562 37.32 -7.54 29.44
C TRP A 562 38.29 -8.06 28.37
N GLN A 563 39.55 -8.28 28.74
CA GLN A 563 40.59 -8.73 27.80
C GLN A 563 40.91 -10.23 27.90
N GLU A 564 40.54 -10.89 29.00
CA GLU A 564 40.83 -12.32 29.15
C GLU A 564 39.92 -13.18 28.27
N LYS A 565 40.29 -14.46 28.12
CA LYS A 565 39.55 -15.41 27.26
C LYS A 565 38.17 -15.76 27.80
N ILE A 566 37.99 -15.71 29.12
CA ILE A 566 36.76 -16.08 29.84
C ILE A 566 36.45 -14.98 30.84
N GLY A 567 35.23 -14.46 30.85
CA GLY A 567 34.72 -13.58 31.90
C GLY A 567 33.40 -14.11 32.44
N VAL A 568 33.31 -14.33 33.76
CA VAL A 568 32.06 -14.75 34.40
C VAL A 568 31.32 -13.50 34.86
N VAL A 569 30.26 -13.14 34.13
CA VAL A 569 29.44 -11.98 34.47
C VAL A 569 28.58 -12.30 35.68
N SER A 570 27.99 -13.50 35.71
CA SER A 570 27.17 -14.00 36.83
C SER A 570 27.26 -15.52 36.94
N ASP A 571 27.22 -16.04 38.16
CA ASP A 571 27.08 -17.48 38.45
C ASP A 571 25.61 -17.88 38.70
N GLY A 572 24.67 -16.99 38.41
CA GLY A 572 23.25 -17.14 38.69
C GLY A 572 22.84 -16.72 40.11
N LYS A 573 23.78 -16.52 41.04
CA LYS A 573 23.49 -16.01 42.40
C LYS A 573 24.01 -14.60 42.60
N LYS A 574 25.19 -14.30 42.06
CA LYS A 574 25.87 -13.02 42.18
C LYS A 574 26.40 -12.56 40.82
N ILE A 575 26.25 -11.26 40.57
CA ILE A 575 26.87 -10.58 39.43
C ILE A 575 28.26 -10.11 39.86
N TYR A 576 29.29 -10.49 39.10
CA TYR A 576 30.71 -10.22 39.40
C TYR A 576 31.31 -9.07 38.59
N MET A 577 30.67 -8.69 37.49
CA MET A 577 31.17 -7.68 36.56
C MET A 577 30.19 -6.51 36.47
N THR A 578 30.72 -5.30 36.30
CA THR A 578 29.94 -4.11 35.99
C THR A 578 29.47 -4.09 34.53
N ALA A 579 28.51 -3.23 34.19
CA ALA A 579 28.09 -3.03 32.79
C ALA A 579 29.26 -2.62 31.87
N TYR A 580 30.22 -1.83 32.40
CA TYR A 580 31.42 -1.43 31.67
C TYR A 580 32.36 -2.61 31.38
N GLU A 581 32.56 -3.50 32.36
CA GLU A 581 33.43 -4.67 32.19
C GLU A 581 32.79 -5.76 31.33
N ALA A 582 31.50 -6.04 31.54
CA ALA A 582 30.80 -7.13 30.86
C ALA A 582 30.27 -6.76 29.46
N GLY A 583 30.03 -5.47 29.22
CA GLY A 583 29.16 -4.98 28.15
C GLY A 583 27.69 -4.92 28.60
N ASP A 584 26.94 -3.99 28.01
CA ASP A 584 25.56 -3.66 28.36
C ASP A 584 24.60 -4.86 28.23
N GLU A 585 24.68 -5.62 27.13
CA GLU A 585 23.80 -6.78 26.88
C GLU A 585 24.04 -7.93 27.85
N ALA A 586 25.31 -8.27 28.12
CA ALA A 586 25.65 -9.36 29.03
C ALA A 586 25.30 -9.04 30.48
N PHE A 587 25.53 -7.79 30.91
CA PHE A 587 25.13 -7.33 32.23
C PHE A 587 23.61 -7.30 32.40
N LEU A 588 22.88 -6.82 31.40
CA LEU A 588 21.41 -6.83 31.41
C LEU A 588 20.86 -8.26 31.55
N MET A 589 21.39 -9.22 30.79
CA MET A 589 21.02 -10.64 30.92
C MET A 589 21.30 -11.19 32.32
N ALA A 590 22.48 -10.92 32.87
CA ALA A 590 22.83 -11.36 34.23
C ALA A 590 21.89 -10.78 35.29
N LYS A 591 21.39 -9.55 35.09
CA LYS A 591 20.44 -8.88 35.99
C LYS A 591 19.03 -9.48 35.91
N GLN A 592 18.55 -9.75 34.70
CA GLN A 592 17.19 -10.23 34.44
C GLN A 592 17.02 -11.75 34.60
N LEU A 593 18.12 -12.50 34.70
CA LEU A 593 18.11 -13.97 34.80
C LEU A 593 18.72 -14.47 36.12
N PRO A 594 18.10 -14.19 37.28
CA PRO A 594 18.53 -14.83 38.52
C PRO A 594 18.40 -16.35 38.39
N GLY A 595 19.43 -17.06 38.84
CA GLY A 595 19.56 -18.52 38.77
C GLY A 595 20.25 -19.06 37.52
N ILE A 596 20.59 -18.22 36.53
CA ILE A 596 21.22 -18.66 35.28
C ILE A 596 22.59 -18.00 35.12
N PRO A 597 23.70 -18.77 35.02
CA PRO A 597 25.02 -18.21 34.78
C PRO A 597 25.14 -17.53 33.40
N VAL A 598 25.89 -16.42 33.36
CA VAL A 598 26.20 -15.68 32.13
C VAL A 598 27.71 -15.53 32.01
N VAL A 599 28.26 -16.00 30.90
CA VAL A 599 29.71 -15.99 30.60
C VAL A 599 29.97 -15.23 29.30
N ILE A 600 31.01 -14.41 29.29
CA ILE A 600 31.46 -13.68 28.10
C ILE A 600 32.81 -14.20 27.59
N GLY A 601 32.97 -14.19 26.27
CA GLY A 601 34.26 -14.42 25.62
C GLY A 601 34.17 -14.46 24.09
N LYS A 602 35.26 -14.09 23.42
CA LYS A 602 35.31 -14.05 21.95
C LYS A 602 35.25 -15.44 21.33
N GLU A 603 35.90 -16.42 21.96
CA GLU A 603 35.96 -17.82 21.54
C GLU A 603 34.93 -18.65 22.32
N ARG A 604 33.81 -19.03 21.67
CA ARG A 604 32.69 -19.71 22.36
C ARG A 604 33.00 -21.16 22.70
N ALA A 605 33.92 -21.79 21.97
CA ALA A 605 34.40 -23.13 22.31
C ALA A 605 35.07 -23.16 23.69
N ILE A 606 35.91 -22.17 24.00
CA ILE A 606 36.62 -22.09 25.30
C ILE A 606 35.66 -21.77 26.43
N THR A 607 34.82 -20.74 26.25
CA THR A 607 33.83 -20.34 27.28
C THR A 607 32.75 -21.39 27.47
N GLY A 608 32.39 -22.13 26.42
CA GLY A 608 31.46 -23.26 26.50
C GLY A 608 32.04 -24.46 27.23
N GLN A 609 33.30 -24.82 26.97
CA GLN A 609 33.97 -25.86 27.75
C GLN A 609 34.04 -25.49 29.23
N TYR A 610 34.37 -24.23 29.54
CA TYR A 610 34.34 -23.73 30.91
C TYR A 610 32.94 -23.86 31.55
N ALA A 611 31.88 -23.58 30.80
CA ALA A 611 30.51 -23.71 31.29
C ALA A 611 30.14 -25.17 31.60
N VAL A 612 30.52 -26.12 30.74
CA VAL A 612 30.35 -27.55 30.98
C VAL A 612 31.14 -27.99 32.23
N ASP A 613 32.40 -27.61 32.33
CA ASP A 613 33.28 -28.07 33.41
C ASP A 613 32.88 -27.49 34.77
N LYS A 614 32.62 -26.17 34.81
CA LYS A 614 32.44 -25.41 36.06
C LYS A 614 30.98 -25.34 36.51
N PHE A 615 30.06 -25.09 35.60
CA PHE A 615 28.63 -24.94 35.91
C PHE A 615 27.81 -26.20 35.63
N LYS A 616 28.44 -27.26 35.09
CA LYS A 616 27.77 -28.52 34.73
C LYS A 616 26.59 -28.27 33.79
N ALA A 617 26.80 -27.38 32.83
CA ALA A 617 25.78 -26.99 31.85
C ALA A 617 25.30 -28.21 31.05
N GLU A 618 23.99 -28.43 31.04
CA GLU A 618 23.32 -29.42 30.18
C GLU A 618 22.90 -28.76 28.86
N VAL A 619 22.61 -27.46 28.92
CA VAL A 619 22.26 -26.66 27.75
C VAL A 619 23.02 -25.34 27.77
N ILE A 620 23.59 -24.99 26.62
CA ILE A 620 24.25 -23.71 26.39
C ILE A 620 23.45 -22.91 25.37
N ILE A 621 23.16 -21.65 25.68
CA ILE A 621 22.56 -20.70 24.74
C ILE A 621 23.63 -19.72 24.26
N LEU A 622 23.83 -19.66 22.95
CA LEU A 622 24.68 -18.65 22.31
C LEU A 622 23.83 -17.44 21.94
N ASP A 623 24.09 -16.30 22.58
CA ASP A 623 23.53 -15.02 22.16
C ASP A 623 24.35 -14.46 20.98
N ASP A 624 23.69 -14.23 19.85
CA ASP A 624 24.27 -13.87 18.55
C ASP A 624 25.19 -14.95 17.95
N GLY A 625 24.74 -16.21 17.97
CA GLY A 625 25.53 -17.41 17.61
C GLY A 625 25.52 -17.83 16.13
N TYR A 626 24.64 -17.26 15.28
CA TYR A 626 24.38 -17.80 13.94
C TYR A 626 25.61 -17.76 13.00
N GLN A 627 26.46 -16.73 13.13
CA GLN A 627 27.73 -16.59 12.39
C GLN A 627 28.92 -17.31 13.05
N HIS A 628 28.75 -17.92 14.23
CA HIS A 628 29.83 -18.52 15.00
C HIS A 628 30.05 -20.00 14.61
N TRP A 629 30.55 -20.23 13.40
CA TRP A 629 30.70 -21.58 12.82
C TRP A 629 31.78 -22.44 13.49
N GLN A 630 32.64 -21.85 14.34
CA GLN A 630 33.67 -22.60 15.07
C GLN A 630 33.09 -23.59 16.09
N LEU A 631 31.86 -23.35 16.54
CA LEU A 631 31.19 -24.17 17.55
C LEU A 631 30.01 -24.89 16.90
N HIS A 632 29.95 -26.21 17.07
CA HIS A 632 28.81 -27.01 16.66
C HIS A 632 27.56 -26.60 17.46
N ARG A 633 26.42 -26.54 16.78
CA ARG A 633 25.13 -26.14 17.36
C ARG A 633 24.11 -27.23 17.02
N ASP A 634 23.37 -27.67 18.01
CA ASP A 634 22.34 -28.70 17.85
C ASP A 634 21.01 -28.11 17.40
N LEU A 635 20.83 -26.80 17.60
CA LEU A 635 19.67 -26.04 17.15
C LEU A 635 20.06 -24.60 16.80
N ASP A 636 19.77 -24.17 15.57
CA ASP A 636 19.89 -22.76 15.13
C ASP A 636 18.49 -22.10 15.05
N VAL A 637 18.19 -21.21 16.01
CA VAL A 637 17.00 -20.35 16.02
C VAL A 637 17.34 -19.00 15.39
N VAL A 638 16.71 -18.71 14.26
CA VAL A 638 16.98 -17.50 13.46
C VAL A 638 15.85 -16.50 13.62
N LEU A 639 16.18 -15.35 14.19
CA LEU A 639 15.25 -14.23 14.37
C LEU A 639 15.18 -13.38 13.10
N VAL A 640 13.96 -13.03 12.71
CA VAL A 640 13.69 -12.14 11.59
C VAL A 640 12.74 -11.03 12.04
N ASP A 641 13.23 -9.78 12.01
CA ASP A 641 12.43 -8.60 12.35
C ASP A 641 11.40 -8.33 11.25
N THR A 642 10.11 -8.37 11.57
CA THR A 642 9.04 -8.17 10.58
C THR A 642 8.95 -6.73 10.04
N LEU A 643 9.46 -5.74 10.78
CA LEU A 643 9.56 -4.36 10.31
C LEU A 643 10.72 -4.17 9.35
N ASN A 644 11.89 -4.73 9.66
CA ASN A 644 13.13 -4.56 8.90
C ASN A 644 13.68 -5.89 8.39
N MET A 645 12.82 -6.67 7.72
CA MET A 645 13.04 -8.06 7.30
C MET A 645 14.47 -8.37 6.84
N PHE A 646 14.90 -7.78 5.72
CA PHE A 646 16.24 -7.98 5.15
C PHE A 646 16.89 -6.66 4.71
N GLY A 647 16.46 -5.55 5.30
CA GLY A 647 16.88 -4.19 4.92
C GLY A 647 16.71 -3.92 3.42
N ASN A 648 17.78 -3.43 2.78
CA ASN A 648 17.82 -3.15 1.34
C ASN A 648 18.23 -4.37 0.48
N GLY A 649 18.25 -5.58 1.06
CA GLY A 649 18.63 -6.83 0.39
C GLY A 649 20.11 -6.92 0.01
N SER A 650 20.95 -5.95 0.38
CA SER A 650 22.39 -5.98 0.15
C SER A 650 23.15 -6.47 1.38
N ILE A 651 24.29 -7.10 1.14
CA ILE A 651 25.25 -7.49 2.17
C ILE A 651 26.05 -6.28 2.65
N LEU A 652 26.58 -6.35 3.86
CA LEU A 652 27.52 -5.37 4.40
C LEU A 652 28.70 -5.12 3.43
N PRO A 653 29.18 -3.87 3.28
CA PRO A 653 28.74 -2.66 3.97
C PRO A 653 27.63 -1.86 3.25
N ARG A 654 27.11 -2.28 2.08
CA ARG A 654 26.03 -1.56 1.36
C ARG A 654 24.68 -1.71 2.02
N GLY A 655 24.43 -2.88 2.60
CA GLY A 655 23.16 -3.19 3.26
C GLY A 655 23.38 -3.78 4.62
N THR A 656 22.30 -4.34 5.18
CA THR A 656 22.30 -4.84 6.55
C THR A 656 22.57 -6.32 6.66
N LEU A 657 22.63 -7.07 5.56
CA LEU A 657 22.84 -8.52 5.62
C LEU A 657 24.29 -8.85 6.02
N ARG A 658 24.44 -9.66 7.09
CA ARG A 658 25.71 -10.22 7.56
C ARG A 658 26.17 -11.39 6.70
N GLU A 659 25.22 -12.08 6.07
CA GLU A 659 25.45 -13.23 5.19
C GLU A 659 24.43 -13.26 4.06
N PRO A 660 24.69 -13.95 2.94
CA PRO A 660 23.70 -14.17 1.89
C PRO A 660 22.44 -14.89 2.39
N LEU A 661 21.25 -14.49 1.92
CA LEU A 661 19.97 -15.11 2.31
C LEU A 661 19.91 -16.63 2.08
N LYS A 662 20.68 -17.17 1.13
CA LYS A 662 20.80 -18.62 0.91
C LYS A 662 21.26 -19.38 2.17
N ASN A 663 21.99 -18.72 3.06
CA ASN A 663 22.46 -19.30 4.31
C ASN A 663 21.36 -19.48 5.35
N LEU A 664 20.13 -18.98 5.12
CA LEU A 664 18.95 -19.31 5.93
C LEU A 664 18.58 -20.80 5.87
N SER A 665 19.12 -21.55 4.91
CA SER A 665 18.95 -23.01 4.82
C SER A 665 19.52 -23.78 6.03
N ARG A 666 20.41 -23.16 6.82
CA ARG A 666 20.95 -23.71 8.08
C ARG A 666 20.01 -23.55 9.27
N ALA A 667 19.00 -22.70 9.19
CA ALA A 667 18.06 -22.50 10.27
C ALA A 667 17.24 -23.78 10.53
N ASP A 668 17.04 -24.09 11.79
CA ASP A 668 16.15 -25.17 12.24
C ASP A 668 14.78 -24.61 12.65
N LEU A 669 14.73 -23.35 13.07
CA LEU A 669 13.50 -22.63 13.44
C LEU A 669 13.63 -21.15 13.08
N PHE A 670 12.56 -20.56 12.54
CA PHE A 670 12.46 -19.11 12.36
C PHE A 670 11.55 -18.50 13.41
N LEU A 671 12.03 -17.44 14.08
CA LEU A 671 11.22 -16.64 14.99
C LEU A 671 11.01 -15.24 14.40
N LEU A 672 9.78 -14.95 13.98
CA LEU A 672 9.39 -13.62 13.52
C LEU A 672 9.16 -12.72 14.74
N THR A 673 9.88 -11.60 14.81
CA THR A 673 9.78 -10.66 15.93
C THR A 673 9.00 -9.41 15.53
N LYS A 674 8.36 -8.76 16.53
CA LYS A 674 7.58 -7.52 16.39
C LYS A 674 6.38 -7.65 15.45
N CYS A 675 5.72 -8.81 15.47
CA CYS A 675 4.65 -9.14 14.52
C CYS A 675 3.46 -8.18 14.60
N ASP A 676 3.21 -7.56 15.75
CA ASP A 676 2.22 -6.50 16.02
C ASP A 676 2.48 -5.22 15.19
N GLN A 677 3.74 -4.99 14.83
CA GLN A 677 4.18 -3.83 14.05
C GLN A 677 4.17 -4.09 12.54
N SER A 678 3.71 -5.27 12.10
CA SER A 678 3.69 -5.66 10.69
C SER A 678 2.32 -6.17 10.23
N SER A 679 1.95 -5.86 8.98
CA SER A 679 0.66 -6.31 8.45
C SER A 679 0.64 -7.83 8.24
N PRO A 680 -0.52 -8.50 8.41
CA PRO A 680 -0.70 -9.91 8.05
C PRO A 680 -0.18 -10.28 6.65
N ILE A 681 -0.37 -9.41 5.65
CA ILE A 681 0.13 -9.66 4.28
C ILE A 681 1.66 -9.62 4.22
N SER A 682 2.28 -8.67 4.92
CA SER A 682 3.75 -8.56 4.99
C SER A 682 4.35 -9.82 5.64
N ARG A 683 3.74 -10.30 6.73
CA ARG A 683 4.14 -11.56 7.40
C ARG A 683 3.98 -12.77 6.50
N ALA A 684 2.84 -12.93 5.84
CA ALA A 684 2.62 -14.04 4.91
C ALA A 684 3.66 -14.05 3.77
N THR A 685 3.99 -12.87 3.23
CA THR A 685 5.02 -12.72 2.19
C THR A 685 6.41 -13.12 2.71
N LEU A 686 6.73 -12.75 3.96
CA LEU A 686 7.97 -13.15 4.61
C LEU A 686 8.04 -14.65 4.83
N CYS A 687 6.96 -15.28 5.31
CA CYS A 687 6.86 -16.72 5.47
C CYS A 687 7.10 -17.46 4.14
N ASP A 688 6.45 -17.01 3.05
CA ASP A 688 6.68 -17.54 1.70
C ASP A 688 8.17 -17.43 1.31
N GLN A 689 8.82 -16.31 1.62
CA GLN A 689 10.24 -16.11 1.33
C GLN A 689 11.15 -17.03 2.15
N LEU A 690 10.86 -17.24 3.44
CA LEU A 690 11.62 -18.13 4.31
C LEU A 690 11.48 -19.60 3.87
N HIS A 691 10.28 -20.04 3.52
CA HIS A 691 10.02 -21.39 3.01
C HIS A 691 10.74 -21.68 1.69
N ARG A 692 11.06 -20.66 0.85
CA ARG A 692 11.92 -20.86 -0.33
C ARG A 692 13.34 -21.32 0.02
N TYR A 693 13.86 -20.95 1.19
CA TYR A 693 15.20 -21.34 1.63
C TYR A 693 15.19 -22.60 2.50
N LYS A 694 14.13 -22.81 3.28
CA LYS A 694 13.97 -23.98 4.16
C LYS A 694 12.48 -24.35 4.27
N PRO A 695 11.95 -25.21 3.38
CA PRO A 695 10.51 -25.48 3.28
C PRO A 695 9.83 -26.04 4.54
N ASN A 696 10.56 -26.82 5.35
CA ASN A 696 10.00 -27.55 6.49
C ASN A 696 10.37 -26.95 7.85
N ALA A 697 11.06 -25.80 7.89
CA ALA A 697 11.39 -25.18 9.17
C ALA A 697 10.14 -24.54 9.78
N PRO A 698 9.82 -24.80 11.06
CA PRO A 698 8.75 -24.11 11.76
C PRO A 698 9.02 -22.60 11.78
N ILE A 699 7.95 -21.83 11.55
CA ILE A 699 7.94 -20.37 11.68
C ILE A 699 7.03 -20.03 12.85
N VAL A 700 7.58 -19.31 13.82
CA VAL A 700 6.93 -18.90 15.06
C VAL A 700 6.80 -17.39 15.05
N GLU A 701 5.68 -16.86 15.52
CA GLU A 701 5.45 -15.42 15.61
C GLU A 701 5.53 -14.94 17.05
N SER A 702 6.16 -13.77 17.23
CA SER A 702 6.34 -13.15 18.53
C SER A 702 6.22 -11.64 18.49
N ILE A 703 5.86 -11.08 19.64
CA ILE A 703 5.78 -9.65 19.90
C ILE A 703 6.69 -9.29 21.08
N HIS A 704 7.13 -8.04 21.13
CA HIS A 704 7.72 -7.49 22.35
C HIS A 704 6.56 -6.92 23.15
N ASN A 705 6.04 -7.72 24.09
CA ASN A 705 4.90 -7.36 24.90
C ASN A 705 5.37 -6.41 26.01
N PRO A 706 4.92 -5.15 26.05
CA PRO A 706 5.16 -4.29 27.20
C PRO A 706 4.39 -4.85 28.40
N CYS A 707 5.01 -4.87 29.58
CA CYS A 707 4.40 -5.44 30.79
C CYS A 707 4.05 -4.36 31.80
N ALA A 708 5.00 -3.48 32.10
CA ALA A 708 4.88 -2.47 33.14
C ALA A 708 5.92 -1.36 32.98
N PHE A 709 5.69 -0.25 33.68
CA PHE A 709 6.68 0.80 33.89
C PHE A 709 7.29 0.65 35.29
N ILE A 710 8.60 0.48 35.38
CA ILE A 710 9.30 0.33 36.66
C ILE A 710 10.18 1.55 36.88
N GLU A 711 10.06 2.21 38.03
CA GLU A 711 10.92 3.36 38.36
C GLU A 711 12.38 2.91 38.37
N ILE A 712 13.28 3.70 37.78
CA ILE A 712 14.67 3.28 37.55
C ILE A 712 15.42 2.81 38.80
N ALA A 713 15.17 3.39 39.98
CA ALA A 713 15.79 2.98 41.23
C ALA A 713 15.26 1.62 41.72
N ASP A 714 13.96 1.37 41.55
CA ASP A 714 13.33 0.09 41.91
C ASP A 714 13.72 -1.00 40.89
N TRP A 715 13.79 -0.66 39.60
CA TRP A 715 14.34 -1.52 38.54
C TRP A 715 15.79 -1.91 38.82
N TYR A 716 16.62 -0.97 39.29
CA TYR A 716 18.01 -1.26 39.65
C TYR A 716 18.12 -2.19 40.88
N LYS A 717 17.17 -2.13 41.81
CA LYS A 717 17.10 -3.03 42.97
C LYS A 717 16.47 -4.40 42.67
N ASN A 718 15.98 -4.62 41.45
CA ASN A 718 15.12 -5.76 41.08
C ASN A 718 13.86 -5.85 41.97
N ASP A 719 13.31 -4.71 42.40
CA ASP A 719 12.08 -4.62 43.19
C ASP A 719 10.89 -4.32 42.27
N GLY A 720 10.19 -5.37 41.85
CA GLY A 720 8.98 -5.27 41.02
C GLY A 720 7.71 -4.91 41.80
N SER A 721 7.75 -4.78 43.14
CA SER A 721 6.54 -4.57 43.94
C SER A 721 5.83 -3.24 43.67
N LYS A 722 6.54 -2.28 43.07
CA LYS A 722 6.03 -0.95 42.70
C LYS A 722 5.93 -0.72 41.20
N ALA A 723 5.90 -1.79 40.41
CA ALA A 723 5.69 -1.69 38.97
C ALA A 723 4.34 -1.02 38.68
N LEU A 724 4.36 0.02 37.85
CA LEU A 724 3.15 0.71 37.40
C LEU A 724 2.55 -0.03 36.19
N PRO A 725 1.23 -0.29 36.17
CA PRO A 725 0.57 -0.87 35.01
C PRO A 725 0.61 0.10 33.82
N LEU A 726 0.51 -0.43 32.60
CA LEU A 726 0.62 0.37 31.37
C LEU A 726 -0.45 1.48 31.29
N GLU A 727 -1.64 1.20 31.82
CA GLU A 727 -2.76 2.13 31.87
C GLU A 727 -2.47 3.39 32.68
N ALA A 728 -1.50 3.35 33.61
CA ALA A 728 -1.17 4.48 34.48
C ALA A 728 -0.67 5.71 33.72
N LEU A 729 -0.02 5.51 32.56
CA LEU A 729 0.51 6.59 31.71
C LEU A 729 -0.31 6.81 30.43
N LYS A 730 -1.45 6.10 30.28
CA LYS A 730 -2.28 6.21 29.08
C LYS A 730 -2.87 7.62 28.93
N GLY A 731 -2.69 8.21 27.76
CA GLY A 731 -3.11 9.58 27.44
C GLY A 731 -2.24 10.69 28.04
N GLN A 732 -1.20 10.35 28.81
CA GLN A 732 -0.28 11.33 29.40
C GLN A 732 0.77 11.78 28.39
N GLU A 733 1.19 13.04 28.49
CA GLU A 733 2.37 13.53 27.76
C GLU A 733 3.65 13.02 28.41
N VAL A 734 4.49 12.34 27.61
CA VAL A 734 5.75 11.75 28.05
C VAL A 734 6.90 12.19 27.14
N MET A 735 8.12 12.13 27.66
CA MET A 735 9.33 12.20 26.84
C MET A 735 10.05 10.86 26.85
N VAL A 736 10.53 10.42 25.68
CA VAL A 736 11.22 9.13 25.54
C VAL A 736 12.66 9.33 25.10
N PHE A 737 13.57 8.47 25.57
CA PHE A 737 14.93 8.44 25.05
C PHE A 737 15.46 7.01 24.95
N SER A 738 16.28 6.77 23.92
CA SER A 738 16.91 5.46 23.73
C SER A 738 18.22 5.52 22.94
N ALA A 739 19.08 4.55 23.20
CA ALA A 739 20.33 4.27 22.48
C ALA A 739 20.34 2.80 22.05
N ILE A 740 19.29 2.41 21.31
CA ILE A 740 19.07 1.06 20.80
C ILE A 740 19.15 1.01 19.27
N GLY A 741 19.34 -0.17 18.70
CA GLY A 741 19.45 -0.35 17.24
C GLY A 741 18.20 -0.05 16.41
N ASN A 742 17.02 0.09 17.03
CA ASN A 742 15.78 0.52 16.34
C ASN A 742 14.89 1.39 17.26
N PRO A 743 15.22 2.69 17.44
CA PRO A 743 14.47 3.59 18.33
C PRO A 743 13.01 3.78 17.93
N SER A 744 12.72 3.76 16.62
CA SER A 744 11.34 3.91 16.11
C SER A 744 10.40 2.80 16.58
N SER A 745 10.90 1.58 16.76
CA SER A 745 10.09 0.45 17.26
C SER A 745 9.68 0.67 18.72
N PHE A 746 10.60 1.17 19.56
CA PHE A 746 10.30 1.54 20.94
C PHE A 746 9.27 2.66 21.02
N GLU A 747 9.43 3.70 20.19
CA GLU A 747 8.48 4.81 20.15
C GLU A 747 7.09 4.37 19.66
N GLN A 748 7.02 3.47 18.67
CA GLN A 748 5.76 2.88 18.21
C GLN A 748 5.07 2.06 19.30
N THR A 749 5.83 1.29 20.09
CA THR A 749 5.27 0.58 21.24
C THR A 749 4.67 1.56 22.25
N MET A 750 5.38 2.66 22.60
CA MET A 750 4.85 3.67 23.53
C MET A 750 3.60 4.38 23.00
N ALA A 751 3.60 4.75 21.72
CA ALA A 751 2.42 5.34 21.10
C ALA A 751 1.25 4.34 21.01
N GLY A 752 1.54 3.05 20.77
CA GLY A 752 0.55 1.96 20.74
C GLY A 752 -0.14 1.73 22.09
N GLU A 753 0.59 1.89 23.19
CA GLU A 753 0.04 1.88 24.56
C GLU A 753 -0.78 3.14 24.89
N GLY A 754 -0.85 4.10 23.97
CA GLY A 754 -1.67 5.31 24.10
C GLY A 754 -0.97 6.46 24.81
N LEU A 755 0.36 6.44 24.92
CA LEU A 755 1.14 7.57 25.45
C LEU A 755 1.27 8.67 24.38
N GLN A 756 1.22 9.93 24.80
CA GLN A 756 1.45 11.07 23.91
C GLN A 756 2.92 11.50 23.99
N ILE A 757 3.71 11.15 22.96
CA ILE A 757 5.14 11.46 22.93
C ILE A 757 5.33 12.94 22.59
N ALA A 758 5.75 13.75 23.56
CA ALA A 758 6.02 15.18 23.37
C ALA A 758 7.36 15.40 22.61
N GLU A 759 8.38 14.61 22.93
CA GLU A 759 9.69 14.63 22.29
C GLU A 759 10.36 13.24 22.41
N ALA A 760 11.11 12.85 21.38
CA ALA A 760 11.93 11.64 21.39
C ALA A 760 13.41 12.00 21.19
N ILE A 761 14.26 11.59 22.13
CA ILE A 761 15.72 11.81 22.07
C ILE A 761 16.41 10.51 21.65
N ARG A 762 17.07 10.52 20.50
CA ARG A 762 17.76 9.35 19.94
C ARG A 762 19.28 9.50 20.02
N TYR A 763 19.93 8.49 20.57
CA TYR A 763 21.38 8.35 20.62
C TYR A 763 21.85 7.16 19.77
N PRO A 764 23.13 7.10 19.35
CA PRO A 764 23.69 5.92 18.69
C PRO A 764 23.53 4.64 19.54
N ASP A 765 23.38 3.48 18.89
CA ASP A 765 23.27 2.20 19.61
C ASP A 765 24.49 1.97 20.53
N HIS A 766 24.22 1.47 21.73
CA HIS A 766 25.22 1.29 22.80
C HIS A 766 25.91 2.59 23.27
N HIS A 767 25.25 3.75 23.18
CA HIS A 767 25.73 5.01 23.80
C HIS A 767 25.66 4.94 25.34
N ASP A 768 26.75 5.32 26.01
CA ASP A 768 26.84 5.44 27.48
C ASP A 768 26.39 6.83 27.93
N TYR A 769 25.49 6.90 28.92
CA TYR A 769 24.94 8.18 29.37
C TYR A 769 25.84 8.83 30.42
N GLY A 770 26.35 10.02 30.13
CA GLY A 770 27.06 10.84 31.13
C GLY A 770 26.11 11.56 32.10
N MET A 771 26.61 11.95 33.28
CA MET A 771 25.82 12.77 34.24
C MET A 771 25.28 14.05 33.61
N VAL A 772 26.10 14.77 32.85
CA VAL A 772 25.71 16.02 32.17
C VAL A 772 24.60 15.77 31.14
N GLU A 773 24.66 14.64 30.42
CA GLU A 773 23.64 14.29 29.45
C GLU A 773 22.31 13.94 30.11
N MET A 774 22.35 13.17 31.21
CA MET A 774 21.15 12.83 31.98
C MET A 774 20.50 14.06 32.63
N GLN A 775 21.31 15.00 33.14
CA GLN A 775 20.81 16.29 33.63
C GLN A 775 20.10 17.08 32.53
N TYR A 776 20.70 17.15 31.33
CA TYR A 776 20.06 17.79 30.19
C TYR A 776 18.73 17.15 29.80
N ILE A 777 18.68 15.82 29.73
CA ILE A 777 17.44 15.09 29.42
C ILE A 777 16.36 15.45 30.46
N MET A 778 16.73 15.51 31.75
CA MET A 778 15.83 15.91 32.82
C MET A 778 15.34 17.36 32.67
N GLU A 779 16.23 18.32 32.44
CA GLU A 779 15.87 19.73 32.22
C GLU A 779 14.92 19.91 31.04
N ARG A 780 15.15 19.17 29.93
CA ARG A 780 14.22 19.17 28.80
C ARG A 780 12.85 18.64 29.20
N ALA A 781 12.79 17.54 29.95
CA ALA A 781 11.54 16.96 30.44
C ALA A 781 10.74 17.99 31.23
N ILE A 782 11.40 18.67 32.17
CA ILE A 782 10.82 19.74 33.00
C ILE A 782 10.34 20.90 32.12
N SER A 783 11.16 21.36 31.16
CA SER A 783 10.81 22.46 30.25
C SER A 783 9.57 22.18 29.40
N LYS A 784 9.35 20.90 29.08
CA LYS A 784 8.20 20.42 28.30
C LYS A 784 7.00 20.07 29.18
N ARG A 785 7.14 20.12 30.51
CA ARG A 785 6.10 19.76 31.49
C ARG A 785 5.54 18.35 31.27
N VAL A 786 6.39 17.41 30.84
CA VAL A 786 5.97 16.02 30.66
C VAL A 786 5.74 15.35 32.01
N THR A 787 4.83 14.38 32.03
CA THR A 787 4.47 13.64 33.24
C THR A 787 5.55 12.64 33.66
N ALA A 788 6.26 12.07 32.67
CA ALA A 788 7.28 11.07 32.90
C ALA A 788 8.34 11.04 31.78
N LEU A 789 9.52 10.54 32.14
CA LEU A 789 10.53 10.06 31.22
C LEU A 789 10.45 8.54 31.09
N VAL A 790 10.55 8.03 29.87
CA VAL A 790 10.55 6.58 29.61
C VAL A 790 11.77 6.16 28.78
N THR A 791 12.44 5.09 29.21
CA THR A 791 13.57 4.49 28.49
C THR A 791 13.52 2.97 28.49
N THR A 792 14.48 2.31 27.82
CA THR A 792 14.54 0.84 27.71
C THR A 792 15.42 0.22 28.78
N GLY A 793 15.24 -1.07 29.08
CA GLY A 793 16.15 -1.80 29.99
C GLY A 793 17.62 -1.82 29.52
N LYS A 794 17.86 -1.85 28.19
CA LYS A 794 19.21 -1.75 27.63
C LYS A 794 19.85 -0.40 27.93
N ASP A 795 19.05 0.67 27.95
CA ASP A 795 19.52 2.01 28.29
C ASP A 795 19.69 2.21 29.79
N ALA A 796 18.81 1.62 30.60
CA ALA A 796 18.84 1.72 32.06
C ALA A 796 20.16 1.24 32.69
N VAL A 797 20.79 0.18 32.16
CA VAL A 797 22.08 -0.32 32.67
C VAL A 797 23.27 0.62 32.42
N LYS A 798 23.11 1.62 31.53
CA LYS A 798 24.14 2.58 31.14
C LYS A 798 23.97 3.94 31.83
N ILE A 799 22.94 4.09 32.66
CA ILE A 799 22.67 5.34 33.39
C ILE A 799 23.53 5.37 34.66
N PRO A 800 24.21 6.49 34.97
CA PRO A 800 25.04 6.60 36.17
C PRO A 800 24.25 6.35 37.44
N THR A 801 24.83 5.59 38.36
CA THR A 801 24.15 5.20 39.61
C THR A 801 23.85 6.41 40.49
N GLU A 802 24.70 7.44 40.42
CA GLU A 802 24.52 8.73 41.10
C GLU A 802 23.27 9.45 40.60
N PHE A 803 22.97 9.38 39.30
CA PHE A 803 21.74 9.95 38.73
C PHE A 803 20.51 9.15 39.18
N ILE A 804 20.61 7.81 39.26
CA ILE A 804 19.52 6.92 39.65
C ILE A 804 18.99 7.23 41.06
N TYR A 805 19.86 7.61 41.99
CA TYR A 805 19.45 7.91 43.38
C TYR A 805 19.32 9.40 43.70
N LEU A 806 19.50 10.29 42.72
CA LEU A 806 19.24 11.71 42.87
C LEU A 806 17.72 11.96 42.97
N HIS A 807 17.31 12.96 43.77
CA HIS A 807 15.92 13.43 43.75
C HIS A 807 15.61 14.06 42.39
N ARG A 808 14.61 13.52 41.67
CA ARG A 808 14.17 13.99 40.35
C ARG A 808 12.79 14.63 40.43
N GLU A 809 12.59 15.74 39.73
CA GLU A 809 11.27 16.38 39.62
C GLU A 809 10.32 15.59 38.70
N VAL A 810 10.86 14.98 37.64
CA VAL A 810 10.12 14.12 36.72
C VAL A 810 10.58 12.67 36.95
N PRO A 811 9.66 11.72 37.17
CA PRO A 811 10.03 10.32 37.36
C PRO A 811 10.61 9.72 36.07
N LEU A 812 11.56 8.81 36.23
CA LEU A 812 12.18 8.07 35.13
C LEU A 812 11.79 6.60 35.22
N TYR A 813 11.00 6.15 34.26
CA TYR A 813 10.56 4.78 34.14
C TYR A 813 11.37 4.01 33.09
N VAL A 814 11.67 2.77 33.43
CA VAL A 814 12.15 1.75 32.51
C VAL A 814 10.93 0.96 32.04
N LEU A 815 10.75 0.86 30.73
CA LEU A 815 9.76 -0.03 30.16
C LEU A 815 10.24 -1.47 30.32
N ASP A 816 9.49 -2.25 31.09
CA ASP A 816 9.68 -3.69 31.16
C ASP A 816 8.98 -4.36 29.98
N MET A 817 9.69 -5.26 29.31
CA MET A 817 9.20 -5.93 28.10
C MET A 817 9.54 -7.41 28.18
N GLU A 818 8.62 -8.24 27.70
CA GLU A 818 8.85 -9.66 27.51
C GLU A 818 8.64 -10.08 26.06
N ILE A 819 9.24 -11.21 25.67
CA ILE A 819 8.88 -11.87 24.42
C ILE A 819 7.67 -12.77 24.67
N GLN A 820 6.58 -12.45 24.00
CA GLN A 820 5.38 -13.27 23.97
C GLN A 820 5.27 -13.95 22.60
N ILE A 821 5.14 -15.28 22.60
CA ILE A 821 4.84 -16.06 21.40
C ILE A 821 3.35 -15.94 21.14
N THR A 822 2.97 -15.46 19.95
CA THR A 822 1.57 -15.26 19.56
C THR A 822 1.05 -16.37 18.65
N SER A 823 1.95 -17.08 17.97
CA SER A 823 1.62 -18.20 17.09
C SER A 823 2.78 -19.20 17.02
N GLY A 824 2.46 -20.50 17.01
CA GLY A 824 3.46 -21.57 16.88
C GLY A 824 4.16 -21.95 18.17
N GLU A 825 3.61 -21.64 19.35
CA GLU A 825 4.21 -21.93 20.65
C GLU A 825 4.49 -23.44 20.86
N GLU A 826 3.54 -24.31 20.52
CA GLU A 826 3.75 -25.76 20.61
C GLU A 826 4.93 -26.23 19.75
N ALA A 827 5.06 -25.70 18.53
CA ALA A 827 6.16 -26.02 17.64
C ALA A 827 7.49 -25.47 18.18
N PHE A 828 7.48 -24.27 18.77
CA PHE A 828 8.63 -23.65 19.40
C PHE A 828 9.18 -24.49 20.55
N VAL A 829 8.32 -24.84 21.50
CA VAL A 829 8.66 -25.67 22.67
C VAL A 829 9.14 -27.04 22.21
N LYS A 830 8.39 -27.71 21.33
CA LYS A 830 8.70 -29.05 20.83
C LYS A 830 10.08 -29.12 20.15
N THR A 831 10.41 -28.13 19.30
CA THR A 831 11.71 -28.10 18.61
C THR A 831 12.86 -27.95 19.61
N ILE A 832 12.71 -27.09 20.62
CA ILE A 832 13.72 -26.89 21.66
C ILE A 832 13.89 -28.16 22.51
N THR A 833 12.79 -28.75 23.00
CA THR A 833 12.84 -29.99 23.81
C THR A 833 13.44 -31.15 23.02
N THR A 834 13.09 -31.31 21.74
CA THR A 834 13.63 -32.38 20.89
C THR A 834 15.14 -32.25 20.72
N ALA A 835 15.67 -31.03 20.59
CA ALA A 835 17.11 -30.80 20.47
C ALA A 835 17.85 -31.20 21.76
N ILE A 836 17.31 -30.84 22.93
CA ILE A 836 17.88 -31.16 24.23
C ILE A 836 17.85 -32.68 24.49
N GLU A 837 16.71 -33.33 24.27
CA GLU A 837 16.56 -34.79 24.48
C GLU A 837 17.45 -35.62 23.56
N LYS A 838 17.63 -35.19 22.31
CA LYS A 838 18.44 -35.90 21.32
C LYS A 838 19.91 -35.95 21.74
N GLU A 839 20.43 -34.88 22.32
CA GLU A 839 21.82 -34.86 22.78
C GLU A 839 21.98 -35.59 24.11
N ASN A 840 21.02 -35.45 25.04
CA ASN A 840 21.03 -36.22 26.31
C ASN A 840 20.93 -37.74 26.10
N LYS A 841 20.33 -38.21 25.00
CA LYS A 841 20.32 -39.64 24.63
C LYS A 841 21.62 -40.14 24.00
N ARG A 842 22.48 -39.24 23.54
CA ARG A 842 23.78 -39.56 22.91
C ARG A 842 24.92 -39.62 23.92
N GLN A 843 24.77 -38.94 25.05
CA GLN A 843 25.61 -39.03 26.25
C GLN A 843 25.20 -40.24 27.08
#